data_AF-A0A843JIH5-F1
#
_entry.id   AF-A0A843JIH5-F1
#
_cell.length_a   1.000
_cell.length_b   1.000
_cell.length_c   1.000
_cell.angle_alpha   90.00
_cell.angle_beta   90.00
_cell.angle_gamma   90.00
#
_symmetry.space_group_name_H-M   'P 1'
#
loop_
_entity.id
_entity.type
_entity.pdbx_description
1 polymer ?
#
loop_
_entity_poly.entity_id
_entity_poly.type
_entity_poly.pdbx_seq_one_letter_code
_entity_poly.pdbx_strand_id
1 'polypeptide(L)'
;MKREVTLLLVFTLFLIPLPTIYAADELTGVESAYTCLNNRINSTGCSSLKFEEKVFSYLSSGSCGNELSLENHSNECWPKSGCTLKSTAQAILALNSRADTTKAESWLLRQTASPENIEWFLEIEVPSGATSCRISYSGATYTVTIKEDRKISSNAGNYLTLAQDGYLLKISNRIYNQDIEVSCDKDFLTTLLFIKRGTSTLHVSDVVHNSRSGGKTIEKVDSLCFAQAGKCNYEGSLWAALVLRSLGYDREVLRFTPYLITMKDETYNQIYIPESFLYYLTGKFQIDLLIKQRASAYWEESGNKYYDTAIALLPFSSDDSIPQKSNSKSWLLSVQDRNGCWNNGNIRDTAFLLYSVWPKNPLSPVGDCDYYYDCPDIDCKSKSCIDGKCVYESDGSCVQVTCTKDSQCNDYDYTSEKFCGSKNKVYREKYDYSCNLAKGICEAEVTEEIVKSCSDSERCENGECIKEDCNLFNWCDSGYKCVGGTCVKIEGVCEDDYDCLNYEYYGNPYCSKDKSTVYQTYYSYYCNVNKGECIPKSETDNELEICSASEECYEGSCLIIQCSDSNPCESGYKCHEGSCVPETICHTIADCPEKECHDVFCDSSGTCIYSYVCDEECDEDSDCSYRDSEGETFCGGENDNDIYVDVYKYTCQNNVCISNRTEKLVEECNDSTEKCEYGICYEKSTYGCTYDYECEGDNQVCNYYGECVDKDFCDSDFDCYNYEYCDSSGACSPRSCMDDYDCYGGICSENGYCKPSDNDCKGAGYYCTSSANCKGNILQEYSCTQQLFKCCDTEPPLMTCEENGGKICSEEQYCVGGEEVRVSDDLDYGETCCVGGNCEEGGSTEYIYCIDKGGECRSPDSCRDGESEKDYICGDNQVCCIKDKKDKPKRGWILIVILLILIILVVIGIVFRDKLRTEWIKLKDKMGGKKSKKKPDMPMTMQPTPQGRILPRRILPPGQQPSGPTQQTRFPMRTVGQPISGQSPTQPIPVPKPILPGQTKPSTPKPSTPKKPEEKSKGGELDEVLKKLREMEK
;
A
#
# COMPACT_ATOMS: atom_id res chain seq x y z
N MET A 1 -40.19 7.16 46.65
CA MET A 1 -40.31 5.90 45.88
C MET A 1 -40.73 6.16 44.43
N LYS A 2 -42.02 6.10 44.04
CA LYS A 2 -42.51 6.12 42.63
C LYS A 2 -42.19 7.38 41.77
N ARG A 3 -41.40 8.33 42.26
CA ARG A 3 -40.96 9.55 41.55
C ARG A 3 -39.44 9.78 41.58
N GLU A 4 -38.69 8.99 42.36
CA GLU A 4 -37.23 9.04 42.42
C GLU A 4 -36.61 7.94 41.55
N VAL A 5 -37.21 6.75 41.56
CA VAL A 5 -36.81 5.63 40.67
C VAL A 5 -36.85 6.05 39.19
N THR A 6 -37.87 6.81 38.79
CA THR A 6 -38.02 7.33 37.41
C THR A 6 -36.95 8.35 37.03
N LEU A 7 -36.36 9.05 38.00
CA LEU A 7 -35.35 10.09 37.74
C LEU A 7 -33.95 9.46 37.66
N LEU A 8 -33.70 8.42 38.45
CA LEU A 8 -32.48 7.62 38.41
C LEU A 8 -32.35 6.85 37.08
N LEU A 9 -33.43 6.22 36.62
CA LEU A 9 -33.48 5.44 35.37
C LEU A 9 -33.24 6.30 34.10
N VAL A 10 -33.68 7.57 34.11
CA VAL A 10 -33.39 8.54 33.03
C VAL A 10 -31.94 9.02 33.07
N PHE A 11 -31.29 9.02 34.24
CA PHE A 11 -29.88 9.40 34.36
C PHE A 11 -28.94 8.28 33.91
N THR A 12 -29.28 7.02 34.19
CA THR A 12 -28.52 5.86 33.68
C THR A 12 -28.60 5.70 32.16
N LEU A 13 -29.72 6.11 31.54
CA LEU A 13 -29.86 6.09 30.07
C LEU A 13 -28.99 7.13 29.34
N PHE A 14 -28.36 8.06 30.06
CA PHE A 14 -27.45 9.09 29.53
C PHE A 14 -25.97 8.79 29.81
N LEU A 15 -25.66 7.60 30.34
CA LEU A 15 -24.30 7.19 30.74
C LEU A 15 -23.83 5.90 30.02
N ILE A 16 -24.46 5.56 28.89
CA ILE A 16 -23.99 4.52 27.98
C ILE A 16 -23.08 5.20 26.93
N PRO A 17 -21.76 4.96 26.92
CA PRO A 17 -20.92 5.36 25.79
C PRO A 17 -21.32 4.55 24.55
N LEU A 18 -21.32 5.18 23.37
CA LEU A 18 -21.66 4.55 22.09
C LEU A 18 -20.38 4.36 21.25
N PRO A 19 -19.78 3.16 21.18
CA PRO A 19 -18.49 2.93 20.53
C PRO A 19 -18.62 2.32 19.13
N THR A 20 -19.68 2.61 18.37
CA THR A 20 -20.00 1.93 17.09
C THR A 20 -20.26 2.84 15.87
N ILE A 21 -20.19 4.17 16.02
CA ILE A 21 -20.62 5.11 14.96
C ILE A 21 -19.54 5.38 13.89
N TYR A 22 -18.25 5.24 14.23
CA TYR A 22 -17.15 5.81 13.43
C TYR A 22 -16.98 5.24 12.01
N ALA A 23 -17.15 3.93 11.81
CA ALA A 23 -16.84 3.27 10.53
C ALA A 23 -17.71 3.77 9.35
N ALA A 24 -18.99 4.08 9.61
CA ALA A 24 -19.91 4.56 8.58
C ALA A 24 -19.66 6.04 8.19
N ASP A 25 -19.21 6.86 9.15
CA ASP A 25 -18.88 8.27 8.93
C ASP A 25 -17.56 8.42 8.14
N GLU A 26 -16.57 7.54 8.39
CA GLU A 26 -15.34 7.47 7.58
C GLU A 26 -15.64 7.10 6.12
N LEU A 27 -16.40 6.03 5.87
CA LEU A 27 -16.71 5.58 4.50
C LEU A 27 -17.44 6.68 3.70
N THR A 28 -18.50 7.27 4.26
CA THR A 28 -19.29 8.31 3.57
C THR A 28 -18.51 9.61 3.36
N GLY A 29 -17.60 9.96 4.28
CA GLY A 29 -16.65 11.08 4.09
C GLY A 29 -15.63 10.81 2.98
N VAL A 30 -15.09 9.59 2.89
CA VAL A 30 -14.12 9.19 1.84
C VAL A 30 -14.79 9.13 0.47
N GLU A 31 -16.00 8.56 0.35
CA GLU A 31 -16.78 8.58 -0.88
C GLU A 31 -17.13 10.01 -1.33
N SER A 32 -17.46 10.89 -0.39
CA SER A 32 -17.67 12.33 -0.67
C SER A 32 -16.42 12.99 -1.23
N ALA A 33 -15.22 12.62 -0.73
CA ALA A 33 -13.95 13.12 -1.23
C ALA A 33 -13.61 12.62 -2.64
N TYR A 34 -13.79 11.33 -2.92
CA TYR A 34 -13.65 10.77 -4.27
C TYR A 34 -14.63 11.42 -5.27
N THR A 35 -15.90 11.53 -4.88
CA THR A 35 -16.94 12.22 -5.66
C THR A 35 -16.56 13.67 -5.92
N CYS A 36 -15.99 14.36 -4.92
CA CYS A 36 -15.52 15.72 -5.08
C CYS A 36 -14.36 15.85 -6.07
N LEU A 37 -13.35 14.99 -5.92
CA LEU A 37 -12.16 14.98 -6.75
C LEU A 37 -12.54 14.80 -8.23
N ASN A 38 -13.33 13.77 -8.52
CA ASN A 38 -13.75 13.46 -9.90
C ASN A 38 -14.57 14.62 -10.50
N ASN A 39 -15.47 15.25 -9.72
CA ASN A 39 -16.18 16.46 -10.16
C ASN A 39 -15.26 17.66 -10.41
N ARG A 40 -14.18 17.84 -9.62
CA ARG A 40 -13.19 18.92 -9.81
C ARG A 40 -12.29 18.66 -11.03
N ILE A 41 -11.89 17.41 -11.27
CA ILE A 41 -11.17 16.99 -12.48
C ILE A 41 -12.04 17.24 -13.71
N ASN A 42 -13.26 16.69 -13.74
CA ASN A 42 -14.17 16.78 -14.90
C ASN A 42 -14.59 18.21 -15.24
N SER A 43 -14.76 19.09 -14.24
CA SER A 43 -15.07 20.50 -14.47
C SER A 43 -13.88 21.38 -14.87
N THR A 44 -12.64 20.89 -14.68
CA THR A 44 -11.40 21.60 -15.06
C THR A 44 -10.82 21.08 -16.38
N GLY A 45 -11.02 19.78 -16.66
CA GLY A 45 -10.39 19.01 -17.73
C GLY A 45 -8.95 18.64 -17.38
N CYS A 46 -8.59 17.37 -17.50
CA CYS A 46 -7.26 16.84 -17.17
C CYS A 46 -6.14 17.66 -17.81
N SER A 47 -6.21 17.94 -19.11
CA SER A 47 -5.28 18.81 -19.85
C SER A 47 -4.97 20.16 -19.16
N SER A 48 -5.96 20.77 -18.50
CA SER A 48 -5.83 22.07 -17.81
C SER A 48 -5.13 22.00 -16.44
N LEU A 49 -5.00 20.81 -15.84
CA LEU A 49 -4.42 20.61 -14.51
C LEU A 49 -2.90 20.85 -14.50
N LYS A 50 -2.36 21.26 -13.35
CA LYS A 50 -0.90 21.31 -13.13
C LYS A 50 -0.33 19.89 -13.08
N PHE A 51 0.99 19.78 -13.26
CA PHE A 51 1.70 18.50 -13.22
C PHE A 51 1.43 17.67 -11.95
N GLU A 52 1.63 18.23 -10.74
CA GLU A 52 1.31 17.49 -9.49
C GLU A 52 -0.20 17.18 -9.36
N GLU A 53 -1.08 18.00 -9.93
CA GLU A 53 -2.53 17.73 -9.94
C GLU A 53 -2.87 16.52 -10.82
N LYS A 54 -2.20 16.36 -11.97
CA LYS A 54 -2.30 15.16 -12.84
C LYS A 54 -1.78 13.91 -12.14
N VAL A 55 -0.55 13.96 -11.61
CA VAL A 55 0.10 12.85 -10.90
C VAL A 55 -0.79 12.28 -9.80
N PHE A 56 -1.25 13.12 -8.86
CA PHE A 56 -2.00 12.61 -7.72
C PHE A 56 -3.44 12.23 -8.07
N SER A 57 -4.04 12.87 -9.09
CA SER A 57 -5.33 12.41 -9.64
C SER A 57 -5.22 10.99 -10.20
N TYR A 58 -4.16 10.68 -10.93
CA TYR A 58 -3.94 9.34 -11.47
C TYR A 58 -3.71 8.30 -10.36
N LEU A 59 -2.81 8.61 -9.41
CA LEU A 59 -2.49 7.76 -8.26
C LEU A 59 -3.70 7.43 -7.36
N SER A 60 -4.70 8.31 -7.28
CA SER A 60 -5.87 8.10 -6.41
C SER A 60 -7.11 7.60 -7.15
N SER A 61 -7.28 7.93 -8.44
CA SER A 61 -8.56 7.76 -9.16
C SER A 61 -8.44 7.27 -10.61
N GLY A 62 -7.25 6.86 -11.06
CA GLY A 62 -7.00 6.47 -12.47
C GLY A 62 -7.15 7.59 -13.50
N SER A 63 -7.55 8.79 -13.07
CA SER A 63 -7.86 9.92 -13.96
C SER A 63 -6.61 10.64 -14.44
N CYS A 64 -6.65 11.16 -15.67
CA CYS A 64 -5.60 11.98 -16.31
C CYS A 64 -4.28 11.27 -16.67
N GLY A 65 -4.23 9.93 -16.67
CA GLY A 65 -3.05 9.16 -17.08
C GLY A 65 -2.60 9.41 -18.52
N ASN A 66 -3.56 9.65 -19.42
CA ASN A 66 -3.29 9.98 -20.82
C ASN A 66 -2.52 11.31 -20.96
N GLU A 67 -2.97 12.41 -20.36
CA GLU A 67 -2.20 13.66 -20.41
C GLU A 67 -0.90 13.62 -19.61
N LEU A 68 -0.86 12.89 -18.48
CA LEU A 68 0.38 12.69 -17.72
C LEU A 68 1.44 11.99 -18.59
N SER A 69 1.07 10.93 -19.30
CA SER A 69 1.94 10.20 -20.22
C SER A 69 2.43 11.07 -21.39
N LEU A 70 1.56 11.92 -21.95
CA LEU A 70 1.88 12.82 -23.06
C LEU A 70 2.72 14.06 -22.67
N GLU A 71 2.79 14.38 -21.37
CA GLU A 71 3.64 15.44 -20.80
C GLU A 71 5.10 15.02 -20.56
N ASN A 72 5.54 13.91 -21.15
CA ASN A 72 6.95 13.48 -21.10
C ASN A 72 7.88 14.25 -22.07
N HIS A 73 9.18 14.12 -21.86
CA HIS A 73 10.24 14.41 -22.82
C HIS A 73 10.91 13.10 -23.28
N SER A 74 10.58 12.61 -24.48
CA SER A 74 11.15 11.40 -25.12
C SER A 74 11.08 10.12 -24.27
N ASN A 75 10.06 10.02 -23.40
CA ASN A 75 9.89 9.02 -22.34
C ASN A 75 11.06 8.96 -21.32
N GLU A 76 11.97 9.94 -21.30
CA GLU A 76 13.08 9.99 -20.35
C GLU A 76 12.77 10.80 -19.09
N CYS A 77 11.98 11.88 -19.17
CA CYS A 77 11.76 12.74 -18.01
C CYS A 77 10.49 13.58 -18.10
N TRP A 78 10.04 14.09 -16.95
CA TRP A 78 8.87 14.96 -16.82
C TRP A 78 9.18 16.26 -16.04
N PRO A 79 8.49 17.37 -16.35
CA PRO A 79 7.60 17.57 -17.49
C PRO A 79 8.39 17.90 -18.79
N LYS A 80 7.72 17.75 -19.93
CA LYS A 80 8.16 17.96 -21.33
C LYS A 80 9.07 19.15 -21.60
N SER A 81 8.89 20.21 -20.82
CA SER A 81 9.77 21.38 -20.77
C SER A 81 10.19 21.66 -19.33
N GLY A 82 11.49 21.55 -19.03
CA GLY A 82 12.03 21.81 -17.70
C GLY A 82 11.92 20.60 -16.75
N CYS A 83 12.29 19.41 -17.23
CA CYS A 83 12.31 18.19 -16.42
C CYS A 83 12.97 18.39 -15.05
N THR A 84 12.38 17.81 -14.01
CA THR A 84 12.96 17.80 -12.67
C THR A 84 13.02 16.38 -12.10
N LEU A 85 13.92 16.16 -11.15
CA LEU A 85 14.05 14.89 -10.43
C LEU A 85 12.73 14.52 -9.74
N LYS A 86 12.15 15.45 -8.97
CA LYS A 86 10.87 15.27 -8.29
C LYS A 86 9.77 14.91 -9.28
N SER A 87 9.59 15.72 -10.34
CA SER A 87 8.51 15.52 -11.31
C SER A 87 8.67 14.20 -12.09
N THR A 88 9.90 13.80 -12.40
CA THR A 88 10.15 12.52 -13.08
C THR A 88 9.88 11.34 -12.14
N ALA A 89 10.36 11.38 -10.90
CA ALA A 89 10.07 10.33 -9.91
C ALA A 89 8.57 10.23 -9.58
N GLN A 90 7.88 11.36 -9.48
CA GLN A 90 6.42 11.43 -9.31
C GLN A 90 5.65 10.88 -10.52
N ALA A 91 6.12 11.11 -11.75
CA ALA A 91 5.54 10.48 -12.94
C ALA A 91 5.74 8.97 -12.94
N ILE A 92 6.94 8.49 -12.59
CA ILE A 92 7.24 7.04 -12.53
C ILE A 92 6.37 6.36 -11.46
N LEU A 93 6.27 6.93 -10.26
CA LEU A 93 5.42 6.41 -9.19
C LEU A 93 3.95 6.29 -9.62
N ALA A 94 3.47 7.25 -10.42
CA ALA A 94 2.11 7.24 -10.95
C ALA A 94 1.92 6.26 -12.12
N LEU A 95 2.90 6.12 -13.02
CA LEU A 95 2.74 5.42 -14.29
C LEU A 95 3.22 3.96 -14.30
N ASN A 96 4.16 3.56 -13.43
CA ASN A 96 4.85 2.26 -13.52
C ASN A 96 3.91 1.04 -13.58
N SER A 97 2.81 1.04 -12.82
CA SER A 97 1.85 -0.07 -12.83
C SER A 97 1.06 -0.21 -14.15
N ARG A 98 1.16 0.77 -15.05
CA ARG A 98 0.29 0.92 -16.24
C ARG A 98 1.04 1.37 -17.51
N ALA A 99 2.34 1.65 -17.47
CA ALA A 99 3.17 2.06 -18.63
C ALA A 99 4.69 1.86 -18.41
N ASP A 100 5.44 1.63 -19.50
CA ASP A 100 6.93 1.53 -19.51
C ASP A 100 7.61 2.80 -18.99
N THR A 101 8.17 2.73 -17.78
CA THR A 101 8.98 3.78 -17.15
C THR A 101 10.49 3.58 -17.26
N THR A 102 10.97 2.47 -17.85
CA THR A 102 12.37 2.02 -17.85
C THR A 102 13.35 3.10 -18.32
N LYS A 103 12.96 3.89 -19.32
CA LYS A 103 13.77 5.00 -19.87
C LYS A 103 13.93 6.16 -18.89
N ALA A 104 12.95 6.36 -18.02
CA ALA A 104 12.93 7.44 -17.03
C ALA A 104 13.62 7.06 -15.72
N GLU A 105 13.52 5.80 -15.30
CA GLU A 105 14.39 5.22 -14.28
C GLU A 105 15.86 5.30 -14.72
N SER A 106 16.13 4.88 -15.96
CA SER A 106 17.44 5.01 -16.61
C SER A 106 17.90 6.47 -16.72
N TRP A 107 16.99 7.44 -16.81
CA TRP A 107 17.34 8.86 -16.80
C TRP A 107 17.66 9.35 -15.38
N LEU A 108 16.87 8.96 -14.37
CA LEU A 108 17.11 9.28 -12.96
C LEU A 108 18.47 8.75 -12.50
N LEU A 109 18.78 7.47 -12.76
CA LEU A 109 20.05 6.84 -12.39
C LEU A 109 21.27 7.52 -13.07
N ARG A 110 21.07 8.17 -14.23
CA ARG A 110 22.08 9.03 -14.88
C ARG A 110 22.19 10.44 -14.26
N GLN A 111 21.21 10.91 -13.50
CA GLN A 111 21.27 12.20 -12.80
C GLN A 111 21.99 12.10 -11.44
N THR A 112 23.04 11.29 -11.31
CA THR A 112 23.71 11.02 -10.03
C THR A 112 25.05 11.74 -9.88
N ALA A 113 25.41 12.10 -8.64
CA ALA A 113 26.70 12.70 -8.31
C ALA A 113 27.13 12.34 -6.88
N SER A 114 28.43 12.45 -6.57
CA SER A 114 28.92 12.29 -5.19
C SER A 114 28.68 13.55 -4.35
N PRO A 115 28.20 13.44 -3.10
CA PRO A 115 27.94 14.60 -2.24
C PRO A 115 29.23 15.25 -1.73
N GLU A 116 29.42 16.55 -2.00
CA GLU A 116 30.63 17.29 -1.60
C GLU A 116 30.74 17.56 -0.10
N ASN A 117 29.65 17.35 0.66
CA ASN A 117 29.43 17.84 2.01
C ASN A 117 29.50 16.76 3.10
N ILE A 118 29.73 15.50 2.73
CA ILE A 118 29.94 14.38 3.66
C ILE A 118 31.45 14.18 3.89
N GLU A 119 31.82 13.69 5.06
CA GLU A 119 33.11 13.04 5.32
C GLU A 119 32.88 11.61 5.81
N TRP A 120 33.74 10.70 5.36
CA TRP A 120 33.69 9.28 5.69
C TRP A 120 34.89 8.89 6.54
N PHE A 121 34.70 7.91 7.42
CA PHE A 121 35.73 7.29 8.24
C PHE A 121 35.60 5.76 8.18
N LEU A 122 36.73 5.09 8.31
CA LEU A 122 36.84 3.67 8.58
C LEU A 122 37.07 3.48 10.08
N GLU A 123 36.23 2.66 10.70
CA GLU A 123 36.42 2.08 12.02
C GLU A 123 36.99 0.66 11.88
N ILE A 124 37.85 0.27 12.84
CA ILE A 124 38.41 -1.08 12.94
C ILE A 124 38.37 -1.47 14.42
N GLU A 125 37.36 -2.24 14.82
CA GLU A 125 37.24 -2.74 16.19
C GLU A 125 37.82 -4.17 16.28
N VAL A 126 38.46 -4.46 17.41
CA VAL A 126 39.15 -5.72 17.70
C VAL A 126 38.68 -6.18 19.09
N PRO A 127 38.06 -7.37 19.23
CA PRO A 127 37.41 -7.76 20.49
C PRO A 127 38.34 -7.87 21.70
N SER A 128 39.62 -8.24 21.53
CA SER A 128 40.54 -8.40 22.67
C SER A 128 42.01 -8.04 22.39
N GLY A 129 42.51 -7.03 23.11
CA GLY A 129 43.91 -6.63 23.17
C GLY A 129 44.51 -6.09 21.86
N ALA A 130 45.76 -5.63 21.91
CA ALA A 130 46.42 -5.06 20.73
C ALA A 130 46.59 -6.07 19.57
N THR A 131 46.59 -5.58 18.33
CA THR A 131 46.84 -6.37 17.10
C THR A 131 47.47 -5.51 16.00
N SER A 132 48.18 -6.14 15.06
CA SER A 132 48.60 -5.49 13.81
C SER A 132 47.50 -5.62 12.77
N CYS A 133 47.32 -4.58 11.94
CA CYS A 133 46.41 -4.62 10.80
C CYS A 133 47.10 -4.12 9.53
N ARG A 134 46.90 -4.85 8.44
CA ARG A 134 47.27 -4.48 7.07
C ARG A 134 46.06 -3.88 6.40
N ILE A 135 46.22 -2.70 5.81
CA ILE A 135 45.18 -2.00 5.05
C ILE A 135 45.70 -1.76 3.65
N SER A 136 45.00 -2.28 2.63
CA SER A 136 45.40 -2.21 1.22
C SER A 136 44.38 -1.42 0.41
N TYR A 137 44.85 -0.39 -0.32
CA TYR A 137 44.03 0.39 -1.27
C TYR A 137 44.93 0.94 -2.39
N SER A 138 44.34 1.25 -3.56
CA SER A 138 45.05 1.79 -4.73
C SER A 138 46.35 1.03 -5.13
N GLY A 139 46.43 -0.28 -4.85
CA GLY A 139 47.62 -1.11 -5.13
C GLY A 139 48.78 -0.96 -4.12
N ALA A 140 48.56 -0.34 -2.96
CA ALA A 140 49.55 -0.22 -1.88
C ALA A 140 49.00 -0.75 -0.56
N THR A 141 49.82 -1.48 0.20
CA THR A 141 49.49 -1.97 1.55
C THR A 141 50.24 -1.13 2.60
N TYR A 142 49.53 -0.76 3.65
CA TYR A 142 50.04 -0.06 4.83
C TYR A 142 49.84 -0.95 6.06
N THR A 143 50.67 -0.77 7.09
CA THR A 143 50.52 -1.48 8.37
C THR A 143 50.27 -0.47 9.48
N VAL A 144 49.19 -0.68 10.23
CA VAL A 144 48.83 0.04 11.44
C VAL A 144 48.73 -0.95 12.61
N THR A 145 48.61 -0.45 13.83
CA THR A 145 48.44 -1.27 15.03
C THR A 145 47.24 -0.73 15.80
N ILE A 146 46.27 -1.60 16.07
CA ILE A 146 45.20 -1.31 17.04
C ILE A 146 45.77 -1.63 18.41
N LYS A 147 45.74 -0.66 19.33
CA LYS A 147 46.29 -0.79 20.68
C LYS A 147 45.26 -1.33 21.67
N GLU A 148 45.70 -1.61 22.89
CA GLU A 148 44.83 -1.98 24.01
C GLU A 148 43.82 -0.88 24.39
N ASP A 149 44.17 0.39 24.19
CA ASP A 149 43.25 1.53 24.33
C ASP A 149 42.34 1.75 23.10
N ARG A 150 42.25 0.73 22.22
CA ARG A 150 41.57 0.70 20.91
C ARG A 150 42.06 1.74 19.89
N LYS A 151 43.11 2.51 20.17
CA LYS A 151 43.61 3.55 19.25
C LYS A 151 44.50 2.99 18.16
N ILE A 152 44.31 3.49 16.95
CA ILE A 152 45.11 3.21 15.76
C ILE A 152 46.46 3.93 15.88
N SER A 153 47.57 3.23 15.58
CA SER A 153 48.93 3.74 15.85
C SER A 153 49.43 4.80 14.88
N SER A 154 48.93 4.84 13.65
CA SER A 154 49.42 5.71 12.57
C SER A 154 48.39 5.85 11.43
N ASN A 155 48.61 6.83 10.53
CA ASN A 155 47.89 6.90 9.25
C ASN A 155 48.22 5.69 8.37
N ALA A 156 47.21 5.13 7.70
CA ALA A 156 47.41 4.20 6.59
C ALA A 156 47.65 4.98 5.29
N GLY A 157 48.86 5.53 5.13
CA GLY A 157 49.25 6.27 3.93
C GLY A 157 48.71 7.71 3.87
N ASN A 158 48.41 8.18 2.66
CA ASN A 158 48.00 9.57 2.39
C ASN A 158 46.48 9.76 2.28
N TYR A 159 45.71 8.67 2.12
CA TYR A 159 44.26 8.75 1.89
C TYR A 159 43.40 8.17 3.04
N LEU A 160 44.04 7.54 4.03
CA LEU A 160 43.43 7.15 5.31
C LEU A 160 44.23 7.79 6.45
N THR A 161 43.68 8.83 7.09
CA THR A 161 44.38 9.63 8.12
C THR A 161 43.68 9.58 9.47
N LEU A 162 44.43 9.49 10.57
CA LEU A 162 43.88 9.45 11.93
C LEU A 162 42.92 10.62 12.20
N ALA A 163 41.78 10.31 12.80
CA ALA A 163 40.73 11.22 13.24
C ALA A 163 40.15 10.74 14.60
N GLN A 164 39.28 11.56 15.20
CA GLN A 164 38.64 11.33 16.51
C GLN A 164 39.63 10.77 17.56
N ASP A 165 40.61 11.59 17.95
CA ASP A 165 41.68 11.26 18.90
C ASP A 165 42.45 9.94 18.64
N GLY A 166 42.44 9.46 17.39
CA GLY A 166 43.14 8.26 16.95
C GLY A 166 42.29 6.98 16.95
N TYR A 167 40.97 7.06 17.16
CA TYR A 167 40.07 5.91 17.05
C TYR A 167 39.71 5.58 15.59
N LEU A 168 39.61 6.58 14.70
CA LEU A 168 39.12 6.39 13.34
C LEU A 168 40.15 6.75 12.25
N LEU A 169 39.99 6.19 11.05
CA LEU A 169 40.72 6.59 9.85
C LEU A 169 39.81 7.35 8.89
N LYS A 170 39.97 8.68 8.82
CA LYS A 170 39.26 9.53 7.85
C LYS A 170 39.64 9.19 6.42
N ILE A 171 38.63 8.95 5.58
CA ILE A 171 38.75 8.50 4.19
C ILE A 171 38.74 9.70 3.24
N SER A 172 39.80 9.84 2.45
CA SER A 172 39.91 10.86 1.41
C SER A 172 38.96 10.59 0.25
N ASN A 173 38.29 11.63 -0.24
CA ASN A 173 37.42 11.56 -1.43
C ASN A 173 38.14 11.13 -2.73
N ARG A 174 39.48 11.02 -2.71
CA ARG A 174 40.30 10.48 -3.80
C ARG A 174 40.23 8.95 -3.93
N ILE A 175 39.73 8.26 -2.91
CA ILE A 175 39.52 6.79 -2.89
C ILE A 175 38.07 6.40 -2.64
N TYR A 176 37.11 7.31 -2.76
CA TYR A 176 35.70 6.92 -2.85
C TYR A 176 35.50 6.11 -4.13
N ASN A 177 34.63 5.10 -4.08
CA ASN A 177 34.45 4.03 -5.08
C ASN A 177 35.68 3.13 -5.31
N GLN A 178 36.74 3.21 -4.51
CA GLN A 178 37.82 2.21 -4.47
C GLN A 178 37.65 1.30 -3.24
N ASP A 179 38.01 0.05 -3.42
CA ASP A 179 37.93 -0.96 -2.38
C ASP A 179 39.12 -0.82 -1.41
N ILE A 180 38.82 -0.89 -0.11
CA ILE A 180 39.77 -0.78 1.01
C ILE A 180 39.76 -2.13 1.72
N GLU A 181 40.74 -2.98 1.41
CA GLU A 181 40.91 -4.27 2.07
C GLU A 181 41.55 -4.07 3.45
N VAL A 182 40.96 -4.64 4.49
CA VAL A 182 41.52 -4.66 5.86
C VAL A 182 41.74 -6.11 6.28
N SER A 183 42.85 -6.39 6.96
CA SER A 183 43.22 -7.72 7.46
C SER A 183 44.05 -7.58 8.73
N CYS A 184 43.71 -8.26 9.82
CA CYS A 184 44.38 -8.11 11.12
C CYS A 184 44.90 -9.45 11.67
N ASP A 185 45.95 -9.40 12.52
CA ASP A 185 46.54 -10.59 13.18
C ASP A 185 45.60 -11.23 14.23
N LYS A 186 44.40 -10.67 14.44
CA LYS A 186 43.33 -11.14 15.31
C LYS A 186 41.98 -10.88 14.64
N ASP A 187 40.96 -11.59 15.11
CA ASP A 187 39.57 -11.35 14.75
C ASP A 187 39.22 -9.87 14.92
N PHE A 188 38.47 -9.33 13.96
CA PHE A 188 38.19 -7.91 13.85
C PHE A 188 36.89 -7.65 13.09
N LEU A 189 36.34 -6.45 13.28
CA LEU A 189 35.24 -5.92 12.47
C LEU A 189 35.61 -4.57 11.88
N THR A 190 35.02 -4.24 10.75
CA THR A 190 35.14 -2.94 10.09
C THR A 190 33.78 -2.37 9.79
N THR A 191 33.69 -1.06 9.96
CA THR A 191 32.45 -0.30 9.78
C THR A 191 32.79 1.02 9.10
N LEU A 192 31.96 1.43 8.14
CA LEU A 192 32.01 2.78 7.60
C LEU A 192 31.14 3.72 8.45
N LEU A 193 31.72 4.85 8.81
CA LEU A 193 31.07 5.91 9.56
C LEU A 193 31.04 7.19 8.73
N PHE A 194 30.00 8.01 8.85
CA PHE A 194 29.85 9.21 8.04
C PHE A 194 29.28 10.41 8.83
N ILE A 195 29.67 11.62 8.41
CA ILE A 195 29.31 12.88 9.07
C ILE A 195 29.10 13.99 8.05
N LYS A 196 28.22 14.95 8.37
CA LYS A 196 28.13 16.21 7.64
C LYS A 196 29.34 17.10 7.99
N ARG A 197 29.98 17.72 6.99
CA ARG A 197 31.14 18.60 7.21
C ARG A 197 30.84 19.73 8.20
N GLY A 198 31.56 19.73 9.31
CA GLY A 198 31.46 20.75 10.35
C GLY A 198 30.41 20.49 11.43
N THR A 199 29.75 19.34 11.45
CA THR A 199 28.91 18.89 12.59
C THR A 199 29.64 17.88 13.48
N SER A 200 29.00 17.45 14.57
CA SER A 200 29.48 16.42 15.50
C SER A 200 28.66 15.11 15.43
N THR A 201 27.54 15.08 14.71
CA THR A 201 26.66 13.91 14.60
C THR A 201 27.28 12.84 13.71
N LEU A 202 27.85 11.80 14.32
CA LEU A 202 28.43 10.65 13.63
C LEU A 202 27.33 9.62 13.36
N HIS A 203 27.17 9.23 12.09
CA HIS A 203 26.26 8.18 11.67
C HIS A 203 27.04 6.90 11.35
N VAL A 204 26.42 5.75 11.59
CA VAL A 204 26.96 4.43 11.31
C VAL A 204 26.34 3.89 10.02
N SER A 205 27.15 3.24 9.17
CA SER A 205 26.65 2.46 8.04
C SER A 205 25.79 1.29 8.51
N ASP A 206 24.74 0.96 7.76
CA ASP A 206 23.90 -0.22 8.04
C ASP A 206 24.65 -1.55 7.80
N VAL A 207 25.79 -1.50 7.09
CA VAL A 207 26.67 -2.65 6.82
C VAL A 207 27.91 -2.59 7.73
N VAL A 208 28.12 -3.69 8.46
CA VAL A 208 29.31 -3.99 9.25
C VAL A 208 29.90 -5.30 8.72
N HIS A 209 31.20 -5.32 8.40
CA HIS A 209 31.90 -6.54 8.01
C HIS A 209 32.74 -7.07 9.18
N ASN A 210 32.94 -8.38 9.24
CA ASN A 210 33.85 -9.00 10.21
C ASN A 210 34.73 -10.07 9.54
N SER A 211 35.86 -10.39 10.17
CA SER A 211 36.69 -11.51 9.75
C SER A 211 37.55 -12.04 10.89
N ARG A 212 37.97 -13.31 10.78
CA ARG A 212 38.87 -13.99 11.72
C ARG A 212 40.33 -13.50 11.55
N SER A 213 41.21 -13.83 12.50
CA SER A 213 42.66 -13.63 12.42
C SER A 213 43.23 -14.05 11.05
N GLY A 214 43.95 -13.15 10.38
CA GLY A 214 44.51 -13.35 9.04
C GLY A 214 43.50 -13.26 7.89
N GLY A 215 42.20 -13.23 8.18
CA GLY A 215 41.12 -13.01 7.23
C GLY A 215 41.07 -11.56 6.70
N LYS A 216 40.02 -11.25 5.94
CA LYS A 216 39.85 -9.96 5.25
C LYS A 216 38.42 -9.43 5.37
N THR A 217 38.29 -8.12 5.46
CA THR A 217 37.07 -7.37 5.09
C THR A 217 37.37 -6.43 3.92
N ILE A 218 36.34 -6.00 3.20
CA ILE A 218 36.46 -5.10 2.05
C ILE A 218 35.47 -3.95 2.23
N GLU A 219 36.00 -2.75 2.47
CA GLU A 219 35.19 -1.55 2.69
C GLU A 219 35.21 -0.64 1.46
N LYS A 220 34.05 -0.07 1.11
CA LYS A 220 33.91 0.79 -0.07
C LYS A 220 32.98 1.96 0.21
N VAL A 221 33.53 3.18 0.17
CA VAL A 221 32.70 4.40 0.21
C VAL A 221 32.04 4.59 -1.15
N ASP A 222 30.80 4.13 -1.27
CA ASP A 222 29.92 4.36 -2.43
C ASP A 222 28.71 5.17 -1.96
N SER A 223 28.76 6.48 -2.18
CA SER A 223 27.74 7.43 -1.71
C SER A 223 27.42 8.46 -2.78
N LEU A 224 26.13 8.61 -3.04
CA LEU A 224 25.57 9.40 -4.13
C LEU A 224 24.43 10.31 -3.64
N CYS A 225 24.10 11.27 -4.49
CA CYS A 225 22.90 12.09 -4.44
C CYS A 225 22.32 12.17 -5.86
N PHE A 226 21.03 12.47 -6.00
CA PHE A 226 20.49 12.90 -7.29
C PHE A 226 20.77 14.39 -7.48
N ALA A 227 21.35 14.74 -8.62
CA ALA A 227 21.87 16.06 -8.91
C ALA A 227 21.07 16.77 -10.02
N GLN A 228 20.64 18.00 -9.74
CA GLN A 228 19.96 18.86 -10.72
C GLN A 228 20.81 20.12 -10.94
N ALA A 229 21.03 20.49 -12.21
CA ALA A 229 21.94 21.58 -12.59
C ALA A 229 23.37 21.47 -11.98
N GLY A 230 23.87 20.24 -11.83
CA GLY A 230 25.23 19.96 -11.33
C GLY A 230 25.42 20.07 -9.81
N LYS A 231 24.34 20.03 -9.03
CA LYS A 231 24.37 20.00 -7.56
C LYS A 231 23.36 18.99 -7.02
N CYS A 232 23.70 18.31 -5.91
CA CYS A 232 22.74 17.49 -5.18
C CYS A 232 21.45 18.28 -4.89
N ASN A 233 20.30 17.70 -5.24
CA ASN A 233 18.98 18.22 -4.96
C ASN A 233 18.31 17.29 -3.95
N TYR A 234 18.01 17.81 -2.76
CA TYR A 234 17.56 16.99 -1.64
C TYR A 234 16.14 16.44 -1.84
N GLU A 235 15.15 17.31 -2.10
CA GLU A 235 13.77 16.91 -2.42
C GLU A 235 13.72 15.95 -3.62
N GLY A 236 14.48 16.25 -4.67
CA GLY A 236 14.62 15.38 -5.83
C GLY A 236 15.23 14.02 -5.51
N SER A 237 16.14 13.94 -4.53
CA SER A 237 16.74 12.68 -4.07
C SER A 237 15.80 11.87 -3.19
N LEU A 238 14.97 12.52 -2.36
CA LEU A 238 13.94 11.85 -1.54
C LEU A 238 12.93 11.12 -2.44
N TRP A 239 12.35 11.82 -3.42
CA TRP A 239 11.39 11.24 -4.35
C TRP A 239 12.02 10.20 -5.29
N ALA A 240 13.24 10.44 -5.80
CA ALA A 240 13.92 9.47 -6.65
C ALA A 240 14.31 8.18 -5.91
N ALA A 241 14.75 8.27 -4.65
CA ALA A 241 15.02 7.08 -3.83
C ALA A 241 13.72 6.32 -3.50
N LEU A 242 12.63 7.02 -3.15
CA LEU A 242 11.34 6.40 -2.86
C LEU A 242 10.81 5.61 -4.05
N VAL A 243 10.84 6.19 -5.26
CA VAL A 243 10.34 5.46 -6.44
C VAL A 243 11.23 4.28 -6.81
N LEU A 244 12.56 4.42 -6.73
CA LEU A 244 13.49 3.32 -6.98
C LEU A 244 13.32 2.17 -5.97
N ARG A 245 13.00 2.48 -4.71
CA ARG A 245 12.63 1.49 -3.67
C ARG A 245 11.32 0.78 -4.02
N SER A 246 10.29 1.51 -4.48
CA SER A 246 9.02 0.91 -4.93
C SER A 246 9.14 0.06 -6.20
N LEU A 247 10.29 0.13 -6.90
CA LEU A 247 10.63 -0.62 -8.10
C LEU A 247 11.62 -1.77 -7.84
N GLY A 248 12.05 -1.98 -6.58
CA GLY A 248 12.99 -3.05 -6.21
C GLY A 248 14.48 -2.77 -6.45
N TYR A 249 14.88 -1.54 -6.78
CA TYR A 249 16.30 -1.13 -6.90
C TYR A 249 16.99 -0.94 -5.54
N ASP A 250 16.85 -1.92 -4.65
CA ASP A 250 17.26 -1.84 -3.24
C ASP A 250 18.76 -1.59 -3.07
N ARG A 251 19.58 -2.23 -3.89
CA ARG A 251 21.05 -2.11 -3.84
C ARG A 251 21.51 -0.71 -4.27
N GLU A 252 20.82 -0.10 -5.23
CA GLU A 252 21.05 1.26 -5.68
C GLU A 252 20.58 2.27 -4.62
N VAL A 253 19.42 2.05 -4.02
CA VAL A 253 18.81 2.92 -3.00
C VAL A 253 19.76 3.17 -1.82
N LEU A 254 20.42 2.13 -1.31
CA LEU A 254 21.38 2.22 -0.19
C LEU A 254 22.49 3.27 -0.42
N ARG A 255 22.88 3.51 -1.67
CA ARG A 255 23.95 4.48 -2.03
C ARG A 255 23.54 5.93 -1.78
N PHE A 256 22.24 6.21 -1.74
CA PHE A 256 21.70 7.55 -1.50
C PHE A 256 21.40 7.80 -0.01
N THR A 257 21.11 6.75 0.76
CA THR A 257 20.77 6.83 2.19
C THR A 257 21.72 7.68 3.03
N PRO A 258 23.08 7.61 2.90
CA PRO A 258 23.98 8.46 3.68
C PRO A 258 23.82 9.97 3.41
N TYR A 259 23.50 10.35 2.16
CA TYR A 259 23.20 11.74 1.80
C TYR A 259 21.82 12.16 2.32
N LEU A 260 20.82 11.28 2.25
CA LEU A 260 19.49 11.57 2.75
C LEU A 260 19.50 11.76 4.28
N ILE A 261 20.20 10.90 5.02
CA ILE A 261 20.34 10.98 6.48
C ILE A 261 21.12 12.24 6.91
N THR A 262 22.35 12.44 6.41
CA THR A 262 23.22 13.57 6.87
C THR A 262 22.65 14.96 6.62
N MET A 263 21.66 15.07 5.72
CA MET A 263 21.05 16.33 5.32
C MET A 263 19.60 16.49 5.79
N LYS A 264 19.05 15.53 6.57
CA LYS A 264 17.68 15.63 7.09
C LYS A 264 17.51 16.84 8.01
N ASP A 265 18.47 17.05 8.92
CA ASP A 265 18.40 18.10 9.97
C ASP A 265 18.80 19.51 9.46
N GLU A 266 18.93 19.70 8.15
CA GLU A 266 19.06 21.03 7.56
C GLU A 266 17.72 21.77 7.65
N THR A 267 17.72 23.00 8.17
CA THR A 267 16.48 23.80 8.40
C THR A 267 15.68 24.05 7.10
N TYR A 268 16.33 24.03 5.94
CA TYR A 268 15.69 24.19 4.63
C TYR A 268 15.24 22.86 3.99
N ASN A 269 15.53 21.71 4.61
CA ASN A 269 15.10 20.38 4.18
C ASN A 269 13.97 19.80 5.04
N GLN A 270 13.83 20.25 6.29
CA GLN A 270 12.74 19.83 7.19
C GLN A 270 11.33 20.05 6.58
N ILE A 271 11.18 21.05 5.70
CA ILE A 271 9.94 21.33 4.95
C ILE A 271 9.48 20.19 4.03
N TYR A 272 10.34 19.21 3.72
CA TYR A 272 10.01 18.04 2.91
C TYR A 272 9.63 16.81 3.75
N ILE A 273 9.59 16.94 5.09
CA ILE A 273 9.34 15.86 6.07
C ILE A 273 10.23 14.63 5.77
N PRO A 274 11.57 14.77 5.83
CA PRO A 274 12.47 13.74 5.31
C PRO A 274 12.38 12.41 6.05
N GLU A 275 11.90 12.41 7.29
CA GLU A 275 11.71 11.22 8.11
C GLU A 275 10.65 10.27 7.54
N SER A 276 9.65 10.76 6.78
CA SER A 276 8.69 9.91 6.05
C SER A 276 9.39 9.08 4.98
N PHE A 277 10.16 9.74 4.12
CA PHE A 277 10.95 9.08 3.09
C PHE A 277 12.02 8.17 3.70
N LEU A 278 12.73 8.61 4.73
CA LEU A 278 13.74 7.79 5.39
C LEU A 278 13.15 6.55 6.06
N TYR A 279 11.95 6.63 6.64
CA TYR A 279 11.24 5.47 7.16
C TYR A 279 10.83 4.50 6.05
N TYR A 280 10.24 4.98 4.95
CA TYR A 280 9.95 4.16 3.77
C TYR A 280 11.19 3.44 3.21
N LEU A 281 12.35 4.11 3.24
CA LEU A 281 13.60 3.60 2.66
C LEU A 281 14.38 2.67 3.60
N THR A 282 14.21 2.78 4.94
CA THR A 282 15.11 2.12 5.91
C THR A 282 14.42 1.44 7.10
N GLY A 283 13.11 1.64 7.31
CA GLY A 283 12.39 1.24 8.52
C GLY A 283 12.75 2.03 9.79
N LYS A 284 13.67 3.01 9.71
CA LYS A 284 14.13 3.84 10.84
C LYS A 284 13.43 5.20 10.82
N PHE A 285 13.61 6.02 11.86
CA PHE A 285 12.99 7.36 11.98
C PHE A 285 11.45 7.40 12.11
N GLN A 286 10.78 6.27 12.35
CA GLN A 286 9.34 6.24 12.63
C GLN A 286 8.96 7.17 13.78
N ILE A 287 9.71 7.11 14.89
CA ILE A 287 9.48 7.97 16.06
C ILE A 287 9.72 9.45 15.71
N ASP A 288 10.86 9.80 15.09
CA ASP A 288 11.15 11.18 14.63
C ASP A 288 10.04 11.76 13.73
N LEU A 289 9.32 10.92 12.98
CA LEU A 289 8.18 11.32 12.15
C LEU A 289 6.90 11.50 12.97
N LEU A 290 6.55 10.51 13.79
CA LEU A 290 5.29 10.50 14.54
C LEU A 290 5.25 11.62 15.62
N ILE A 291 6.38 11.94 16.26
CA ILE A 291 6.45 13.05 17.24
C ILE A 291 6.27 14.45 16.61
N LYS A 292 6.33 14.57 15.27
CA LYS A 292 6.04 15.84 14.56
C LYS A 292 4.54 16.08 14.34
N GLN A 293 3.67 15.14 14.72
CA GLN A 293 2.23 15.32 14.61
C GLN A 293 1.74 16.43 15.55
N ARG A 294 1.24 17.52 14.98
CA ARG A 294 0.74 18.69 15.72
C ARG A 294 -0.68 18.43 16.21
N ALA A 295 -0.92 18.75 17.49
CA ALA A 295 -2.20 18.55 18.19
C ALA A 295 -2.78 17.13 18.01
N SER A 296 -1.91 16.12 17.91
CA SER A 296 -2.25 14.72 17.62
C SER A 296 -3.10 14.53 16.36
N ALA A 297 -3.01 15.43 15.37
CA ALA A 297 -3.96 15.52 14.27
C ALA A 297 -3.35 15.70 12.86
N TYR A 298 -2.25 16.45 12.70
CA TYR A 298 -1.68 16.75 11.36
C TYR A 298 -0.20 17.16 11.40
N TRP A 299 0.49 17.06 10.26
CA TRP A 299 1.84 17.63 10.06
C TRP A 299 1.73 18.94 9.27
N GLU A 300 2.65 19.90 9.46
CA GLU A 300 2.60 21.20 8.77
C GLU A 300 4.01 21.87 8.69
N GLU A 301 4.96 21.18 8.06
CA GLU A 301 6.35 21.66 7.94
C GLU A 301 6.60 22.52 6.68
N SER A 302 5.85 22.30 5.58
CA SER A 302 5.91 23.18 4.39
C SER A 302 4.97 24.38 4.51
N GLY A 303 4.04 24.35 5.46
CA GLY A 303 2.94 25.31 5.59
C GLY A 303 1.69 24.93 4.79
N ASN A 304 1.59 23.68 4.32
CA ASN A 304 0.35 23.12 3.78
C ASN A 304 0.03 21.81 4.49
N LYS A 305 -0.68 21.91 5.63
CA LYS A 305 -1.01 20.78 6.49
C LYS A 305 -1.67 19.56 5.82
N TYR A 306 -2.39 19.77 4.71
CA TYR A 306 -3.04 18.68 3.98
C TYR A 306 -2.03 17.88 3.14
N TYR A 307 -1.15 18.59 2.41
CA TYR A 307 -0.05 17.98 1.66
C TYR A 307 1.00 17.36 2.59
N ASP A 308 1.30 18.05 3.69
CA ASP A 308 2.28 17.63 4.69
C ASP A 308 1.82 16.36 5.44
N THR A 309 0.53 16.27 5.77
CA THR A 309 -0.08 15.04 6.33
C THR A 309 -0.11 13.90 5.30
N ALA A 310 -0.35 14.19 4.02
CA ALA A 310 -0.26 13.19 2.96
C ALA A 310 1.19 12.65 2.78
N ILE A 311 2.24 13.49 2.89
CA ILE A 311 3.63 13.02 2.94
C ILE A 311 3.87 12.18 4.20
N ALA A 312 3.44 12.64 5.37
CA ALA A 312 3.73 11.97 6.63
C ALA A 312 3.06 10.60 6.77
N LEU A 313 1.90 10.40 6.15
CA LEU A 313 1.14 9.13 6.20
C LEU A 313 1.39 8.19 5.01
N LEU A 314 2.05 8.66 3.94
CA LEU A 314 2.41 7.84 2.77
C LEU A 314 3.07 6.48 3.11
N PRO A 315 4.05 6.37 4.05
CA PRO A 315 4.66 5.08 4.38
C PRO A 315 3.79 4.21 5.30
N PHE A 316 2.68 4.73 5.82
CA PHE A 316 1.72 4.02 6.67
C PHE A 316 0.41 3.73 5.92
N SER A 317 0.38 3.88 4.59
CA SER A 317 -0.84 3.81 3.78
C SER A 317 -1.64 2.51 3.99
N SER A 318 -0.96 1.37 4.09
CA SER A 318 -1.53 0.05 4.37
C SER A 318 -1.61 -0.34 5.86
N ASP A 319 -1.07 0.48 6.78
CA ASP A 319 -1.04 0.20 8.21
C ASP A 319 -2.02 1.10 8.97
N ASP A 320 -3.12 0.53 9.46
CA ASP A 320 -4.12 1.24 10.29
C ASP A 320 -3.94 0.97 11.81
N SER A 321 -2.88 0.28 12.22
CA SER A 321 -2.57 0.03 13.65
C SER A 321 -2.00 1.25 14.38
N ILE A 322 -1.48 2.24 13.64
CA ILE A 322 -0.77 3.41 14.17
C ILE A 322 -1.78 4.48 14.61
N PRO A 323 -1.89 4.81 15.92
CA PRO A 323 -2.90 5.74 16.43
C PRO A 323 -2.84 7.14 15.78
N GLN A 324 -1.64 7.62 15.44
CA GLN A 324 -1.45 8.89 14.76
C GLN A 324 -2.15 8.92 13.39
N LYS A 325 -2.22 7.81 12.65
CA LYS A 325 -2.95 7.74 11.38
C LYS A 325 -4.46 7.82 11.63
N SER A 326 -4.99 7.06 12.58
CA SER A 326 -6.42 7.06 12.96
C SER A 326 -6.89 8.42 13.49
N ASN A 327 -6.07 9.10 14.30
CA ASN A 327 -6.34 10.47 14.72
C ASN A 327 -6.31 11.46 13.54
N SER A 328 -5.41 11.25 12.57
CA SER A 328 -5.35 12.07 11.35
C SER A 328 -6.53 11.85 10.42
N LYS A 329 -6.99 10.60 10.24
CA LYS A 329 -8.23 10.25 9.52
C LYS A 329 -9.42 10.99 10.14
N SER A 330 -9.58 10.86 11.46
CA SER A 330 -10.63 11.53 12.24
C SER A 330 -10.59 13.06 12.11
N TRP A 331 -9.38 13.64 12.21
CA TRP A 331 -9.18 15.07 12.00
C TRP A 331 -9.54 15.51 10.59
N LEU A 332 -9.03 14.83 9.56
CA LEU A 332 -9.28 15.12 8.15
C LEU A 332 -10.78 15.15 7.85
N LEU A 333 -11.53 14.12 8.27
CA LEU A 333 -12.98 14.06 8.13
C LEU A 333 -13.66 15.27 8.81
N SER A 334 -13.26 15.61 10.04
CA SER A 334 -13.80 16.75 10.79
C SER A 334 -13.55 18.13 10.15
N VAL A 335 -12.52 18.25 9.28
CA VAL A 335 -12.16 19.49 8.56
C VAL A 335 -12.42 19.42 7.05
N GLN A 336 -13.18 18.43 6.59
CA GLN A 336 -13.55 18.30 5.18
C GLN A 336 -14.43 19.48 4.72
N ASP A 337 -14.22 19.97 3.49
CA ASP A 337 -15.07 20.99 2.91
C ASP A 337 -16.47 20.43 2.65
N ARG A 338 -17.53 21.27 2.69
CA ARG A 338 -18.93 20.87 2.42
C ARG A 338 -19.21 20.28 1.04
N ASN A 339 -18.21 20.25 0.16
CA ASN A 339 -18.28 19.61 -1.15
C ASN A 339 -17.48 18.29 -1.22
N GLY A 340 -16.97 17.77 -0.10
CA GLY A 340 -16.25 16.49 0.02
C GLY A 340 -14.72 16.60 -0.06
N CYS A 341 -14.17 17.60 -0.72
CA CYS A 341 -12.72 17.77 -0.84
C CYS A 341 -12.06 18.37 0.42
N TRP A 342 -10.74 18.52 0.39
CA TRP A 342 -9.99 19.34 1.34
C TRP A 342 -9.40 20.62 0.70
N ASN A 343 -8.96 21.54 1.57
CA ASN A 343 -8.27 22.78 1.23
C ASN A 343 -9.00 23.67 0.19
N ASN A 344 -10.29 23.94 0.41
CA ASN A 344 -11.20 24.69 -0.48
C ASN A 344 -11.48 23.97 -1.82
N GLY A 345 -11.31 22.65 -1.85
CA GLY A 345 -11.31 21.83 -3.07
C GLY A 345 -10.06 21.97 -3.92
N ASN A 346 -8.89 21.88 -3.28
CA ASN A 346 -7.61 21.74 -3.97
C ASN A 346 -7.47 20.31 -4.51
N ILE A 347 -7.39 20.16 -5.83
CA ILE A 347 -7.26 18.86 -6.52
C ILE A 347 -6.01 18.12 -6.04
N ARG A 348 -4.84 18.80 -6.01
CA ARG A 348 -3.55 18.19 -5.63
C ARG A 348 -3.60 17.60 -4.23
N ASP A 349 -4.06 18.40 -3.27
CA ASP A 349 -4.01 18.02 -1.86
C ASP A 349 -5.10 16.98 -1.53
N THR A 350 -6.28 17.09 -2.15
CA THR A 350 -7.36 16.09 -1.99
C THR A 350 -6.95 14.74 -2.58
N ALA A 351 -6.40 14.73 -3.80
CA ALA A 351 -5.98 13.50 -4.48
C ALA A 351 -4.81 12.82 -3.77
N PHE A 352 -3.82 13.59 -3.29
CA PHE A 352 -2.68 13.01 -2.58
C PHE A 352 -3.05 12.51 -1.18
N LEU A 353 -3.97 13.17 -0.47
CA LEU A 353 -4.54 12.64 0.78
C LEU A 353 -5.25 11.30 0.55
N LEU A 354 -6.09 11.20 -0.49
CA LEU A 354 -6.78 9.95 -0.80
C LEU A 354 -5.77 8.84 -1.11
N TYR A 355 -4.76 9.09 -1.96
CA TYR A 355 -3.71 8.09 -2.23
C TYR A 355 -2.91 7.68 -0.98
N SER A 356 -2.52 8.62 -0.12
CA SER A 356 -1.64 8.32 1.03
C SER A 356 -2.36 7.77 2.27
N VAL A 357 -3.65 8.08 2.45
CA VAL A 357 -4.39 7.81 3.71
C VAL A 357 -5.54 6.81 3.50
N TRP A 358 -6.14 6.79 2.32
CA TRP A 358 -7.26 5.92 1.94
C TRP A 358 -7.08 5.34 0.53
N PRO A 359 -5.94 4.68 0.22
CA PRO A 359 -5.70 4.14 -1.11
C PRO A 359 -6.78 3.14 -1.50
N LYS A 360 -7.56 3.45 -2.55
CA LYS A 360 -8.33 2.42 -3.25
C LYS A 360 -7.37 1.49 -3.96
N ASN A 361 -7.55 0.19 -3.76
CA ASN A 361 -6.77 -0.84 -4.44
C ASN A 361 -7.01 -0.72 -5.96
N PRO A 362 -5.99 -0.46 -6.81
CA PRO A 362 -6.16 -0.21 -8.24
C PRO A 362 -6.41 -1.50 -9.07
N LEU A 363 -6.93 -2.53 -8.40
CA LEU A 363 -7.21 -3.90 -8.87
C LEU A 363 -8.58 -4.41 -8.36
N SER A 364 -9.48 -3.51 -7.94
CA SER A 364 -10.87 -3.84 -7.65
C SER A 364 -11.76 -3.23 -8.75
N PRO A 365 -12.33 -4.04 -9.66
CA PRO A 365 -12.91 -3.54 -10.90
C PRO A 365 -14.24 -2.81 -10.67
N VAL A 366 -14.38 -1.63 -11.26
CA VAL A 366 -15.65 -0.91 -11.39
C VAL A 366 -15.80 -0.37 -12.82
N GLY A 367 -15.97 -1.28 -13.78
CA GLY A 367 -16.62 -0.98 -15.07
C GLY A 367 -15.88 -0.09 -16.08
N ASP A 368 -14.55 -0.02 -16.04
CA ASP A 368 -13.69 0.60 -17.06
C ASP A 368 -12.54 -0.37 -17.41
N CYS A 369 -12.14 -0.48 -18.67
CA CYS A 369 -10.96 -1.27 -19.08
C CYS A 369 -9.66 -0.62 -18.61
N ASP A 370 -8.68 -1.46 -18.24
CA ASP A 370 -7.34 -1.02 -17.81
C ASP A 370 -6.22 -1.50 -18.76
N TYR A 371 -6.47 -2.50 -19.62
CA TYR A 371 -5.50 -3.04 -20.57
C TYR A 371 -6.06 -3.32 -21.97
N TYR A 372 -5.14 -3.64 -22.90
CA TYR A 372 -5.45 -4.04 -24.29
C TYR A 372 -6.26 -5.34 -24.36
N TYR A 373 -6.03 -6.28 -23.44
CA TYR A 373 -6.63 -7.61 -23.47
C TYR A 373 -8.09 -7.62 -22.97
N ASP A 374 -8.44 -6.71 -22.05
CA ASP A 374 -9.78 -6.51 -21.49
C ASP A 374 -10.83 -6.12 -22.54
N CYS A 375 -10.40 -5.65 -23.71
CA CYS A 375 -11.28 -5.34 -24.83
C CYS A 375 -11.54 -6.60 -25.66
N PRO A 376 -12.80 -7.01 -25.90
CA PRO A 376 -13.10 -8.23 -26.65
C PRO A 376 -12.60 -8.14 -28.10
N ASP A 377 -12.09 -9.27 -28.61
CA ASP A 377 -11.57 -9.42 -29.98
C ASP A 377 -12.71 -9.53 -31.00
N ILE A 378 -13.30 -8.38 -31.29
CA ILE A 378 -14.13 -8.14 -32.47
C ILE A 378 -13.20 -8.06 -33.70
N ASP A 379 -13.63 -8.58 -34.85
CA ASP A 379 -12.86 -8.71 -36.11
C ASP A 379 -12.46 -7.34 -36.73
N CYS A 380 -11.48 -6.71 -36.09
CA CYS A 380 -11.02 -5.35 -36.29
C CYS A 380 -9.49 -5.28 -36.20
N LYS A 381 -8.89 -4.40 -37.01
CA LYS A 381 -7.44 -4.38 -37.27
C LYS A 381 -6.57 -4.00 -36.07
N SER A 382 -7.15 -3.30 -35.09
CA SER A 382 -6.50 -2.91 -33.83
C SER A 382 -7.53 -2.39 -32.83
N LYS A 383 -7.53 -2.96 -31.62
CA LYS A 383 -8.27 -2.47 -30.45
C LYS A 383 -7.39 -1.59 -29.55
N SER A 384 -7.98 -0.71 -28.76
CA SER A 384 -7.28 0.15 -27.81
C SER A 384 -8.22 0.58 -26.68
N CYS A 385 -7.79 0.54 -25.42
CA CYS A 385 -8.55 1.13 -24.33
C CYS A 385 -8.22 2.64 -24.22
N ILE A 386 -9.23 3.49 -24.21
CA ILE A 386 -9.11 4.96 -24.10
C ILE A 386 -10.13 5.46 -23.08
N ASP A 387 -9.65 6.13 -22.04
CA ASP A 387 -10.48 6.71 -20.95
C ASP A 387 -11.48 5.68 -20.38
N GLY A 388 -11.00 4.46 -20.10
CA GLY A 388 -11.76 3.34 -19.57
C GLY A 388 -12.58 2.54 -20.59
N LYS A 389 -12.51 2.88 -21.89
CA LYS A 389 -13.44 2.34 -22.90
C LYS A 389 -12.74 1.83 -24.14
N CYS A 390 -13.21 0.69 -24.65
CA CYS A 390 -12.68 0.07 -25.84
C CYS A 390 -13.01 0.88 -27.10
N VAL A 391 -11.96 1.32 -27.80
CA VAL A 391 -11.98 2.07 -29.05
C VAL A 391 -11.25 1.25 -30.12
N TYR A 392 -11.95 1.02 -31.24
CA TYR A 392 -11.48 0.21 -32.35
C TYR A 392 -11.22 1.10 -33.56
N GLU A 393 -10.00 1.07 -34.12
CA GLU A 393 -9.71 1.78 -35.37
C GLU A 393 -10.22 1.00 -36.59
N SER A 394 -10.76 1.70 -37.58
CA SER A 394 -11.35 1.08 -38.77
C SER A 394 -10.82 1.69 -40.07
N ASP A 395 -10.43 0.82 -41.01
CA ASP A 395 -10.23 1.15 -42.43
C ASP A 395 -11.44 0.74 -43.30
N GLY A 396 -12.54 0.36 -42.66
CA GLY A 396 -13.82 0.00 -43.27
C GLY A 396 -14.21 -1.47 -43.15
N SER A 397 -13.41 -2.34 -42.52
CA SER A 397 -13.78 -3.74 -42.26
C SER A 397 -14.62 -3.94 -40.99
N CYS A 398 -14.37 -3.15 -39.93
CA CYS A 398 -15.14 -3.21 -38.68
C CYS A 398 -16.64 -3.02 -38.97
N VAL A 399 -17.41 -4.10 -38.83
CA VAL A 399 -18.85 -4.07 -39.07
C VAL A 399 -19.53 -3.34 -37.91
N GLN A 400 -19.76 -2.04 -38.07
CA GLN A 400 -20.81 -1.38 -37.30
C GLN A 400 -22.14 -2.02 -37.70
N VAL A 401 -22.66 -2.89 -36.83
CA VAL A 401 -23.91 -3.63 -37.06
C VAL A 401 -25.07 -2.63 -37.07
N THR A 402 -25.42 -2.13 -38.25
CA THR A 402 -26.49 -1.14 -38.40
C THR A 402 -27.84 -1.80 -38.22
N CYS A 403 -28.42 -1.65 -37.04
CA CYS A 403 -29.68 -2.26 -36.64
C CYS A 403 -30.87 -1.30 -36.83
N THR A 404 -32.06 -1.87 -37.02
CA THR A 404 -33.34 -1.14 -37.09
C THR A 404 -34.42 -1.70 -36.16
N LYS A 405 -34.07 -2.76 -35.41
CA LYS A 405 -34.83 -3.50 -34.41
C LYS A 405 -33.87 -4.42 -33.67
N ASP A 406 -34.22 -4.85 -32.47
CA ASP A 406 -33.34 -5.61 -31.57
C ASP A 406 -32.95 -6.98 -32.14
N SER A 407 -33.86 -7.62 -32.89
CA SER A 407 -33.63 -8.91 -33.57
C SER A 407 -32.65 -8.85 -34.77
N GLN A 408 -31.72 -7.90 -34.77
CA GLN A 408 -30.53 -7.82 -35.62
C GLN A 408 -29.24 -7.77 -34.80
N CYS A 409 -29.37 -7.83 -33.46
CA CYS A 409 -28.30 -7.72 -32.48
C CYS A 409 -28.13 -9.02 -31.66
N ASN A 410 -29.17 -9.86 -31.57
CA ASN A 410 -29.12 -11.14 -30.85
C ASN A 410 -28.03 -12.11 -31.31
N ASP A 411 -27.61 -12.05 -32.58
CA ASP A 411 -26.52 -12.88 -33.11
C ASP A 411 -25.13 -12.51 -32.49
N TYR A 412 -25.09 -11.49 -31.62
CA TYR A 412 -23.93 -11.02 -30.87
C TYR A 412 -24.08 -11.19 -29.35
N ASP A 413 -25.20 -11.76 -28.87
CA ASP A 413 -25.42 -12.05 -27.44
C ASP A 413 -24.34 -13.04 -26.96
N TYR A 414 -23.65 -12.71 -25.87
CA TYR A 414 -22.47 -13.44 -25.39
C TYR A 414 -22.50 -13.65 -23.87
N THR A 415 -21.84 -14.69 -23.37
CA THR A 415 -21.60 -14.88 -21.93
C THR A 415 -20.12 -15.09 -21.66
N SER A 416 -19.59 -14.39 -20.67
CA SER A 416 -18.19 -14.53 -20.24
C SER A 416 -17.85 -15.95 -19.77
N GLU A 417 -16.57 -16.21 -19.59
CA GLU A 417 -16.10 -17.28 -18.72
C GLU A 417 -16.66 -17.12 -17.29
N LYS A 418 -16.71 -18.23 -16.56
CA LYS A 418 -17.21 -18.27 -15.18
C LYS A 418 -16.17 -17.66 -14.23
N PHE A 419 -16.61 -16.96 -13.19
CA PHE A 419 -15.74 -16.45 -12.13
C PHE A 419 -16.42 -16.58 -10.76
N CYS A 420 -15.61 -16.47 -9.70
CA CYS A 420 -16.11 -16.54 -8.33
C CYS A 420 -16.43 -15.16 -7.79
N GLY A 421 -17.67 -14.97 -7.35
CA GLY A 421 -18.16 -13.74 -6.74
C GLY A 421 -18.45 -13.90 -5.24
N SER A 422 -18.95 -12.83 -4.63
CA SER A 422 -19.20 -12.76 -3.19
C SER A 422 -20.16 -13.86 -2.70
N LYS A 423 -19.92 -14.36 -1.48
CA LYS A 423 -20.74 -15.39 -0.79
C LYS A 423 -20.73 -16.77 -1.47
N ASN A 424 -19.56 -17.22 -1.94
CA ASN A 424 -19.32 -18.59 -2.41
C ASN A 424 -20.21 -19.02 -3.60
N LYS A 425 -20.31 -18.14 -4.61
CA LYS A 425 -21.11 -18.40 -5.83
C LYS A 425 -20.27 -18.22 -7.08
N VAL A 426 -20.57 -19.04 -8.07
CA VAL A 426 -20.10 -18.90 -9.44
C VAL A 426 -21.04 -17.95 -10.18
N TYR A 427 -20.45 -16.94 -10.81
CA TYR A 427 -21.10 -15.99 -11.68
C TYR A 427 -20.56 -16.12 -13.11
N ARG A 428 -21.30 -15.57 -14.08
CA ARG A 428 -20.77 -15.11 -15.37
C ARG A 428 -21.47 -13.81 -15.75
N GLU A 429 -20.83 -12.99 -16.56
CA GLU A 429 -21.48 -11.84 -17.17
C GLU A 429 -22.22 -12.29 -18.44
N LYS A 430 -23.47 -11.84 -18.57
CA LYS A 430 -24.29 -12.03 -19.76
C LYS A 430 -24.49 -10.68 -20.45
N TYR A 431 -24.08 -10.63 -21.72
CA TYR A 431 -24.08 -9.46 -22.59
C TYR A 431 -25.24 -9.59 -23.58
N ASP A 432 -26.36 -8.92 -23.29
CA ASP A 432 -27.53 -8.87 -24.18
C ASP A 432 -27.45 -7.63 -25.09
N TYR A 433 -27.33 -7.82 -26.39
CA TYR A 433 -27.19 -6.73 -27.35
C TYR A 433 -28.56 -6.28 -27.88
N SER A 434 -28.97 -5.09 -27.47
CA SER A 434 -30.22 -4.44 -27.95
C SER A 434 -29.93 -3.40 -29.03
N CYS A 435 -30.92 -3.05 -29.85
CA CYS A 435 -30.74 -2.06 -30.91
C CYS A 435 -31.04 -0.65 -30.39
N ASN A 436 -30.03 0.20 -30.26
CA ASN A 436 -30.27 1.61 -29.97
C ASN A 436 -30.86 2.31 -31.20
N LEU A 437 -32.18 2.29 -31.33
CA LEU A 437 -32.96 2.86 -32.44
C LEU A 437 -32.70 4.35 -32.71
N ALA A 438 -32.14 5.10 -31.74
CA ALA A 438 -31.77 6.50 -31.92
C ALA A 438 -30.39 6.69 -32.56
N LYS A 439 -29.50 5.69 -32.46
CA LYS A 439 -28.15 5.66 -33.04
C LYS A 439 -28.06 4.75 -34.27
N GLY A 440 -28.92 3.73 -34.36
CA GLY A 440 -28.91 2.71 -35.40
C GLY A 440 -27.82 1.65 -35.24
N ILE A 441 -27.36 1.39 -34.00
CA ILE A 441 -26.30 0.43 -33.67
C ILE A 441 -26.72 -0.46 -32.50
N CYS A 442 -26.19 -1.68 -32.45
CA CYS A 442 -26.34 -2.57 -31.30
C CYS A 442 -25.52 -2.05 -30.11
N GLU A 443 -26.08 -2.09 -28.90
CA GLU A 443 -25.42 -1.74 -27.63
C GLU A 443 -25.72 -2.83 -26.60
N ALA A 444 -24.70 -3.28 -25.87
CA ALA A 444 -24.84 -4.33 -24.85
C ALA A 444 -25.39 -3.78 -23.52
N GLU A 445 -26.31 -4.52 -22.91
CA GLU A 445 -26.62 -4.46 -21.49
C GLU A 445 -25.94 -5.66 -20.82
N VAL A 446 -25.13 -5.39 -19.78
CA VAL A 446 -24.36 -6.42 -19.06
C VAL A 446 -25.07 -6.75 -17.76
N THR A 447 -25.31 -8.04 -17.52
CA THR A 447 -25.97 -8.53 -16.30
C THR A 447 -25.18 -9.68 -15.68
N GLU A 448 -25.09 -9.69 -14.35
CA GLU A 448 -24.48 -10.80 -13.59
C GLU A 448 -25.47 -11.96 -13.48
N GLU A 449 -25.15 -13.10 -14.08
CA GLU A 449 -25.91 -14.35 -13.95
C GLU A 449 -25.24 -15.27 -12.92
N ILE A 450 -25.98 -15.63 -11.86
CA ILE A 450 -25.53 -16.65 -10.90
C ILE A 450 -25.64 -18.02 -11.57
N VAL A 451 -24.51 -18.60 -11.95
CA VAL A 451 -24.42 -19.91 -12.64
C VAL A 451 -24.66 -21.06 -11.66
N LYS A 452 -24.03 -21.02 -10.49
CA LYS A 452 -24.29 -21.93 -9.36
C LYS A 452 -23.91 -21.28 -8.03
N SER A 453 -24.63 -21.63 -6.96
CA SER A 453 -24.15 -21.39 -5.59
C SER A 453 -23.48 -22.67 -5.10
N CYS A 454 -22.30 -22.58 -4.51
CA CYS A 454 -21.60 -23.75 -3.98
C CYS A 454 -22.25 -24.18 -2.66
N SER A 455 -22.28 -25.49 -2.37
CA SER A 455 -22.76 -26.01 -1.09
C SER A 455 -21.79 -25.69 0.05
N ASP A 456 -22.23 -25.84 1.31
CA ASP A 456 -21.39 -25.57 2.49
C ASP A 456 -20.14 -26.49 2.60
N SER A 457 -20.10 -27.56 1.80
CA SER A 457 -18.97 -28.49 1.65
C SER A 457 -18.09 -28.23 0.41
N GLU A 458 -18.30 -27.12 -0.28
CA GLU A 458 -17.60 -26.73 -1.51
C GLU A 458 -17.09 -25.30 -1.41
N ARG A 459 -15.96 -24.98 -2.07
CA ARG A 459 -15.51 -23.60 -2.26
C ARG A 459 -15.46 -23.22 -3.73
N CYS A 460 -15.79 -21.97 -4.03
CA CYS A 460 -15.63 -21.42 -5.37
C CYS A 460 -14.15 -21.07 -5.60
N GLU A 461 -13.53 -21.70 -6.60
CA GLU A 461 -12.20 -21.36 -7.10
C GLU A 461 -12.25 -21.32 -8.63
N ASN A 462 -11.63 -20.31 -9.26
CA ASN A 462 -11.52 -20.15 -10.73
C ASN A 462 -12.83 -20.35 -11.53
N GLY A 463 -13.98 -19.94 -10.97
CA GLY A 463 -15.29 -20.07 -11.62
C GLY A 463 -15.96 -21.44 -11.48
N GLU A 464 -15.42 -22.32 -10.64
CA GLU A 464 -15.96 -23.66 -10.38
C GLU A 464 -16.18 -23.85 -8.87
N CYS A 465 -17.25 -24.57 -8.48
CA CYS A 465 -17.41 -25.05 -7.11
C CYS A 465 -16.63 -26.35 -6.98
N ILE A 466 -15.57 -26.34 -6.16
CA ILE A 466 -14.69 -27.47 -5.92
C ILE A 466 -15.09 -28.15 -4.60
N LYS A 467 -15.21 -29.47 -4.63
CA LYS A 467 -15.56 -30.32 -3.49
C LYS A 467 -14.36 -31.17 -3.09
N GLU A 468 -13.84 -30.99 -1.87
CA GLU A 468 -12.75 -31.81 -1.34
C GLU A 468 -13.25 -33.18 -0.80
N ASP A 469 -13.83 -33.98 -1.70
CA ASP A 469 -14.21 -35.38 -1.43
C ASP A 469 -12.98 -36.30 -1.52
N CYS A 470 -12.36 -36.62 -0.39
CA CYS A 470 -11.35 -37.67 -0.34
C CYS A 470 -12.02 -39.06 -0.26
N ASN A 471 -11.58 -39.96 -1.12
CA ASN A 471 -12.10 -41.33 -1.20
C ASN A 471 -10.97 -42.33 -1.50
N LEU A 472 -11.26 -43.62 -1.35
CA LEU A 472 -10.31 -44.75 -1.22
C LEU A 472 -9.16 -44.91 -2.25
N PHE A 473 -9.09 -44.08 -3.30
CA PHE A 473 -8.03 -44.10 -4.32
C PHE A 473 -7.37 -42.74 -4.61
N ASN A 474 -7.85 -41.63 -4.06
CA ASN A 474 -7.18 -40.32 -4.17
C ASN A 474 -6.50 -39.97 -2.84
N TRP A 475 -5.28 -39.42 -2.91
CA TRP A 475 -4.54 -38.95 -1.74
C TRP A 475 -4.78 -37.46 -1.49
N CYS A 476 -4.74 -37.06 -0.23
CA CYS A 476 -4.61 -35.65 0.15
C CYS A 476 -3.16 -35.20 -0.03
N ASP A 477 -2.92 -33.89 -0.07
CA ASP A 477 -1.57 -33.32 -0.07
C ASP A 477 -0.73 -33.72 1.15
N SER A 478 0.59 -33.57 1.03
CA SER A 478 1.55 -33.89 2.09
C SER A 478 1.20 -33.15 3.38
N GLY A 479 1.06 -33.90 4.48
CA GLY A 479 0.56 -33.39 5.77
C GLY A 479 -0.95 -33.49 5.98
N TYR A 480 -1.71 -34.18 5.12
CA TYR A 480 -3.16 -34.36 5.28
C TYR A 480 -3.59 -35.84 5.15
N LYS A 481 -4.69 -36.21 5.80
CA LYS A 481 -5.27 -37.56 5.78
C LYS A 481 -6.78 -37.52 5.68
N CYS A 482 -7.32 -38.39 4.84
CA CYS A 482 -8.76 -38.57 4.71
C CYS A 482 -9.41 -39.12 6.00
N VAL A 483 -10.38 -38.39 6.57
CA VAL A 483 -11.25 -38.83 7.67
C VAL A 483 -12.68 -38.44 7.34
N GLY A 484 -13.58 -39.43 7.26
CA GLY A 484 -15.02 -39.20 7.02
C GLY A 484 -15.41 -38.69 5.62
N GLY A 485 -14.43 -38.48 4.72
CA GLY A 485 -14.63 -37.86 3.40
C GLY A 485 -13.89 -36.54 3.23
N THR A 486 -13.31 -35.98 4.30
CA THR A 486 -12.57 -34.71 4.29
C THR A 486 -11.07 -34.92 4.55
N CYS A 487 -10.20 -34.14 3.90
CA CYS A 487 -8.77 -34.13 4.17
C CYS A 487 -8.45 -33.35 5.46
N VAL A 488 -8.20 -34.07 6.55
CA VAL A 488 -7.84 -33.48 7.86
C VAL A 488 -6.32 -33.39 7.95
N LYS A 489 -5.79 -32.22 8.33
CA LYS A 489 -4.34 -32.02 8.51
C LYS A 489 -3.81 -32.92 9.64
N ILE A 490 -2.67 -33.56 9.41
CA ILE A 490 -1.86 -34.21 10.45
C ILE A 490 -0.54 -33.45 10.55
N GLU A 491 0.14 -33.61 11.69
CA GLU A 491 1.52 -33.12 11.93
C GLU A 491 1.57 -31.61 12.19
N GLY A 492 1.05 -31.23 13.35
CA GLY A 492 1.98 -30.84 14.41
C GLY A 492 2.30 -32.08 15.25
N VAL A 493 3.58 -32.33 15.55
CA VAL A 493 3.98 -33.22 16.65
C VAL A 493 3.94 -32.37 17.91
N CYS A 494 3.35 -32.88 18.98
CA CYS A 494 3.32 -32.21 20.29
C CYS A 494 4.12 -33.00 21.33
N GLU A 495 4.76 -32.29 22.26
CA GLU A 495 5.28 -32.85 23.50
C GLU A 495 4.41 -32.44 24.72
N ASP A 496 3.76 -31.28 24.70
CA ASP A 496 2.74 -30.92 25.69
C ASP A 496 1.57 -30.08 25.15
N ASP A 497 0.63 -29.72 26.05
CA ASP A 497 -0.62 -29.04 25.70
C ASP A 497 -0.41 -27.67 25.01
N TYR A 498 0.75 -27.00 25.18
CA TYR A 498 1.04 -25.71 24.55
C TYR A 498 1.19 -25.79 23.04
N ASP A 499 1.80 -26.86 22.51
CA ASP A 499 1.92 -27.10 21.07
C ASP A 499 0.54 -27.14 20.38
N CYS A 500 -0.47 -27.59 21.13
CA CYS A 500 -1.84 -27.74 20.65
C CYS A 500 -2.68 -26.45 20.71
N LEU A 501 -2.15 -25.33 21.24
CA LEU A 501 -2.92 -24.09 21.41
C LEU A 501 -3.26 -23.39 20.07
N ASN A 502 -2.44 -23.54 19.04
CA ASN A 502 -2.71 -22.94 17.72
C ASN A 502 -3.75 -23.72 16.88
N TYR A 503 -4.40 -24.74 17.46
CA TYR A 503 -5.35 -25.65 16.78
C TYR A 503 -6.80 -25.43 17.24
N GLU A 504 -7.15 -24.23 17.66
CA GLU A 504 -8.51 -23.88 18.12
C GLU A 504 -9.54 -24.07 17.00
N TYR A 505 -10.60 -24.85 17.27
CA TYR A 505 -11.73 -24.99 16.36
C TYR A 505 -12.98 -24.34 16.96
N TYR A 506 -13.53 -23.38 16.21
CA TYR A 506 -14.78 -22.69 16.50
C TYR A 506 -15.88 -23.24 15.59
N GLY A 507 -16.95 -23.77 16.19
CA GLY A 507 -18.15 -24.18 15.46
C GLY A 507 -18.96 -22.99 14.93
N ASN A 508 -20.04 -23.25 14.21
CA ASN A 508 -20.98 -22.19 13.84
C ASN A 508 -21.71 -21.66 15.08
N PRO A 509 -21.95 -20.33 15.20
CA PRO A 509 -22.80 -19.77 16.24
C PRO A 509 -24.22 -20.36 16.21
N TYR A 510 -24.83 -20.50 17.38
CA TYR A 510 -26.18 -21.05 17.55
C TYR A 510 -26.87 -20.43 18.77
N CYS A 511 -28.18 -20.66 18.92
CA CYS A 511 -28.99 -19.98 19.93
C CYS A 511 -29.17 -20.74 21.24
N SER A 512 -29.26 -19.98 22.33
CA SER A 512 -29.74 -20.46 23.63
C SER A 512 -31.18 -20.99 23.53
N LYS A 513 -31.56 -21.89 24.45
CA LYS A 513 -32.89 -22.55 24.43
C LYS A 513 -34.06 -21.61 24.74
N ASP A 514 -33.77 -20.45 25.32
CA ASP A 514 -34.69 -19.34 25.57
C ASP A 514 -34.50 -18.18 24.58
N LYS A 515 -33.62 -18.34 23.58
CA LYS A 515 -33.24 -17.36 22.54
C LYS A 515 -32.73 -16.01 23.05
N SER A 516 -32.34 -15.91 24.32
CA SER A 516 -31.77 -14.68 24.88
C SER A 516 -30.31 -14.45 24.50
N THR A 517 -29.60 -15.50 24.04
CA THR A 517 -28.14 -15.48 23.87
C THR A 517 -27.68 -16.27 22.65
N VAL A 518 -26.64 -15.78 21.97
CA VAL A 518 -25.83 -16.51 20.98
C VAL A 518 -24.67 -17.20 21.67
N TYR A 519 -24.53 -18.50 21.44
CA TYR A 519 -23.38 -19.31 21.86
C TYR A 519 -22.58 -19.77 20.64
N GLN A 520 -21.29 -20.02 20.84
CA GLN A 520 -20.44 -20.68 19.85
C GLN A 520 -19.63 -21.78 20.54
N THR A 521 -19.74 -23.00 20.02
CA THR A 521 -19.01 -24.15 20.55
C THR A 521 -17.53 -24.04 20.18
N TYR A 522 -16.68 -24.05 21.20
CA TYR A 522 -15.23 -23.98 21.11
C TYR A 522 -14.62 -25.30 21.60
N TYR A 523 -13.67 -25.84 20.83
CA TYR A 523 -12.94 -27.06 21.17
C TYR A 523 -11.48 -26.72 21.46
N SER A 524 -11.11 -26.81 22.74
CA SER A 524 -9.70 -26.79 23.16
C SER A 524 -9.03 -28.15 22.87
N TYR A 525 -7.77 -28.11 22.46
CA TYR A 525 -6.96 -29.31 22.22
C TYR A 525 -5.93 -29.52 23.34
N TYR A 526 -5.41 -30.73 23.46
CA TYR A 526 -4.41 -31.13 24.44
C TYR A 526 -3.50 -32.20 23.85
N CYS A 527 -2.25 -32.32 24.32
CA CYS A 527 -1.32 -33.26 23.75
C CYS A 527 -1.44 -34.65 24.37
N ASN A 528 -1.54 -35.67 23.53
CA ASN A 528 -1.30 -37.05 23.95
C ASN A 528 0.17 -37.41 23.80
N VAL A 529 0.96 -37.03 24.81
CA VAL A 529 2.42 -37.25 24.92
C VAL A 529 2.86 -38.69 24.67
N ASN A 530 1.97 -39.69 24.83
CA ASN A 530 2.27 -41.10 24.54
C ASN A 530 2.26 -41.43 23.03
N LYS A 531 1.92 -40.46 22.18
CA LYS A 531 1.81 -40.58 20.73
C LYS A 531 2.41 -39.40 19.95
N GLY A 532 2.52 -38.22 20.56
CA GLY A 532 2.86 -36.97 19.87
C GLY A 532 1.69 -36.36 19.07
N GLU A 533 0.45 -36.72 19.40
CA GLU A 533 -0.77 -36.28 18.70
C GLU A 533 -1.57 -35.28 19.56
N CYS A 534 -1.94 -34.12 19.01
CA CYS A 534 -2.96 -33.25 19.61
C CYS A 534 -4.37 -33.87 19.49
N ILE A 535 -5.14 -33.84 20.58
CA ILE A 535 -6.48 -34.44 20.69
C ILE A 535 -7.45 -33.39 21.28
N PRO A 536 -8.70 -33.25 20.81
CA PRO A 536 -9.67 -32.37 21.44
C PRO A 536 -10.01 -32.83 22.87
N LYS A 537 -10.07 -31.88 23.80
CA LYS A 537 -10.13 -32.09 25.26
C LYS A 537 -11.56 -32.25 25.76
N SER A 538 -12.39 -31.25 25.50
CA SER A 538 -13.83 -31.23 25.79
C SER A 538 -14.51 -30.08 25.05
N GLU A 539 -15.76 -30.31 24.66
CA GLU A 539 -16.67 -29.30 24.11
C GLU A 539 -17.00 -28.24 25.18
N THR A 540 -16.89 -26.96 24.81
CA THR A 540 -17.17 -25.81 25.69
C THR A 540 -17.83 -24.69 24.91
N ASP A 541 -19.02 -24.26 25.33
CA ASP A 541 -19.79 -23.23 24.63
C ASP A 541 -19.46 -21.84 25.18
N ASN A 542 -18.89 -20.97 24.33
CA ASN A 542 -18.58 -19.59 24.66
C ASN A 542 -19.79 -18.68 24.35
N GLU A 543 -20.06 -17.73 25.25
CA GLU A 543 -21.12 -16.74 25.11
C GLU A 543 -20.64 -15.59 24.21
N LEU A 544 -21.22 -15.45 23.01
CA LEU A 544 -20.82 -14.43 22.02
C LEU A 544 -21.59 -13.11 22.23
N GLU A 545 -22.92 -13.20 22.35
CA GLU A 545 -23.80 -12.04 22.35
C GLU A 545 -25.07 -12.34 23.18
N ILE A 546 -25.52 -11.40 24.00
CA ILE A 546 -26.83 -11.47 24.67
C ILE A 546 -27.76 -10.50 23.95
N CYS A 547 -28.83 -11.03 23.35
CA CYS A 547 -29.82 -10.28 22.59
C CYS A 547 -30.54 -9.26 23.49
N SER A 548 -30.85 -8.07 22.96
CA SER A 548 -31.54 -7.05 23.75
C SER A 548 -33.00 -7.42 24.00
N ALA A 549 -33.68 -6.66 24.87
CA ALA A 549 -35.10 -6.87 25.21
C ALA A 549 -36.09 -6.63 24.04
N SER A 550 -35.60 -6.38 22.83
CA SER A 550 -36.34 -6.27 21.56
C SER A 550 -35.96 -7.32 20.51
N GLU A 551 -34.99 -8.19 20.82
CA GLU A 551 -34.43 -9.21 19.92
C GLU A 551 -34.60 -10.63 20.47
N GLU A 552 -34.69 -11.59 19.55
CA GLU A 552 -34.55 -13.03 19.83
C GLU A 552 -33.41 -13.57 18.96
N CYS A 553 -32.59 -14.47 19.51
CA CYS A 553 -31.63 -15.22 18.72
C CYS A 553 -32.35 -16.13 17.71
N TYR A 554 -31.90 -16.09 16.45
CA TYR A 554 -32.27 -17.04 15.41
C TYR A 554 -31.00 -17.47 14.64
N GLU A 555 -30.80 -18.77 14.46
CA GLU A 555 -29.68 -19.37 13.69
C GLU A 555 -28.27 -18.77 13.98
N GLY A 556 -28.03 -18.37 15.24
CA GLY A 556 -26.72 -17.86 15.67
C GLY A 556 -26.55 -16.34 15.64
N SER A 557 -27.62 -15.57 15.41
CA SER A 557 -27.60 -14.09 15.45
C SER A 557 -28.83 -13.51 16.15
N CYS A 558 -28.67 -12.38 16.85
CA CYS A 558 -29.80 -11.66 17.46
C CYS A 558 -30.60 -10.87 16.41
N LEU A 559 -31.92 -11.11 16.31
CA LEU A 559 -32.81 -10.46 15.34
C LEU A 559 -33.99 -9.73 16.01
N ILE A 560 -34.33 -8.55 15.51
CA ILE A 560 -35.41 -7.70 16.05
C ILE A 560 -36.79 -8.34 15.83
N ILE A 561 -37.53 -8.55 16.92
CA ILE A 561 -38.78 -9.32 16.92
C ILE A 561 -39.96 -8.51 16.33
N GLN A 562 -39.89 -7.16 16.29
CA GLN A 562 -41.05 -6.31 15.94
C GLN A 562 -40.85 -5.37 14.74
N CYS A 563 -41.71 -5.54 13.73
CA CYS A 563 -41.73 -4.79 12.48
C CYS A 563 -43.05 -4.06 12.22
N SER A 564 -43.02 -3.03 11.37
CA SER A 564 -44.18 -2.22 10.98
C SER A 564 -43.90 -1.44 9.69
N ASP A 565 -44.91 -0.80 9.10
CA ASP A 565 -44.77 0.16 7.98
C ASP A 565 -43.75 1.29 8.26
N SER A 566 -43.48 1.57 9.55
CA SER A 566 -42.51 2.57 10.03
C SER A 566 -41.18 2.00 10.52
N ASN A 567 -41.03 0.67 10.54
CA ASN A 567 -39.79 -0.05 10.91
C ASN A 567 -39.75 -1.38 10.13
N PRO A 568 -39.32 -1.35 8.84
CA PRO A 568 -39.28 -2.53 8.00
C PRO A 568 -38.14 -3.49 8.39
N CYS A 569 -38.26 -4.75 7.96
CA CYS A 569 -37.21 -5.76 8.13
C CYS A 569 -36.03 -5.51 7.17
N GLU A 570 -34.89 -6.12 7.46
CA GLU A 570 -33.72 -6.09 6.57
C GLU A 570 -33.90 -6.98 5.32
N SER A 571 -33.03 -6.78 4.33
CA SER A 571 -33.17 -7.39 2.99
C SER A 571 -33.11 -8.92 3.05
N GLY A 572 -34.17 -9.59 2.59
CA GLY A 572 -34.36 -11.04 2.66
C GLY A 572 -35.40 -11.51 3.70
N TYR A 573 -35.97 -10.58 4.47
CA TYR A 573 -36.99 -10.85 5.48
C TYR A 573 -38.28 -10.04 5.23
N LYS A 574 -39.44 -10.69 5.37
CA LYS A 574 -40.78 -10.09 5.24
C LYS A 574 -41.45 -9.94 6.61
N CYS A 575 -42.24 -8.89 6.79
CA CYS A 575 -42.97 -8.64 8.04
C CYS A 575 -44.30 -9.42 8.05
N HIS A 576 -44.47 -10.36 8.98
CA HIS A 576 -45.67 -11.19 9.11
C HIS A 576 -46.21 -11.14 10.55
N GLU A 577 -47.51 -10.85 10.72
CA GLU A 577 -48.20 -10.58 12.01
C GLU A 577 -47.48 -9.64 13.01
N GLY A 578 -46.51 -8.85 12.53
CA GLY A 578 -45.71 -7.92 13.33
C GLY A 578 -44.29 -8.38 13.66
N SER A 579 -43.82 -9.52 13.11
CA SER A 579 -42.45 -10.04 13.27
C SER A 579 -41.75 -10.30 11.93
N CYS A 580 -40.42 -10.15 11.91
CA CYS A 580 -39.62 -10.42 10.71
C CYS A 580 -39.37 -11.91 10.52
N VAL A 581 -39.75 -12.46 9.36
CA VAL A 581 -39.51 -13.86 8.97
C VAL A 581 -38.76 -13.92 7.63
N PRO A 582 -37.85 -14.89 7.41
CA PRO A 582 -37.22 -15.08 6.10
C PRO A 582 -38.25 -15.21 4.98
N GLU A 583 -37.93 -14.72 3.78
CA GLU A 583 -38.83 -14.83 2.63
C GLU A 583 -39.20 -16.29 2.26
N THR A 584 -38.35 -17.25 2.64
CA THR A 584 -38.49 -18.70 2.43
C THR A 584 -39.53 -19.40 3.31
N ILE A 585 -39.98 -18.78 4.42
CA ILE A 585 -40.92 -19.38 5.38
C ILE A 585 -42.38 -19.03 5.00
N CYS A 586 -43.27 -20.00 5.20
CA CYS A 586 -44.70 -19.94 4.92
C CYS A 586 -45.52 -20.54 6.08
N HIS A 587 -46.80 -20.13 6.17
CA HIS A 587 -47.78 -20.75 7.07
C HIS A 587 -49.01 -21.27 6.29
N THR A 588 -49.19 -20.79 5.07
CA THR A 588 -50.14 -21.25 4.07
C THR A 588 -49.47 -21.24 2.68
N ILE A 589 -50.06 -21.93 1.71
CA ILE A 589 -49.55 -21.93 0.31
C ILE A 589 -49.54 -20.51 -0.30
N ALA A 590 -50.41 -19.61 0.17
CA ALA A 590 -50.48 -18.22 -0.29
C ALA A 590 -49.32 -17.33 0.20
N ASP A 591 -48.47 -17.81 1.12
CA ASP A 591 -47.28 -17.08 1.60
C ASP A 591 -46.02 -17.37 0.74
N CYS A 592 -46.13 -18.27 -0.24
CA CYS A 592 -45.10 -18.65 -1.19
C CYS A 592 -45.28 -17.93 -2.55
N PRO A 593 -44.22 -17.42 -3.20
CA PRO A 593 -44.31 -16.82 -4.52
C PRO A 593 -44.61 -17.85 -5.61
N GLU A 594 -45.53 -17.52 -6.52
CA GLU A 594 -45.82 -18.31 -7.72
C GLU A 594 -44.60 -18.34 -8.66
N LYS A 595 -44.35 -19.52 -9.26
CA LYS A 595 -43.35 -19.73 -10.33
C LYS A 595 -43.96 -20.63 -11.39
N GLU A 596 -43.69 -20.37 -12.66
CA GLU A 596 -44.14 -21.24 -13.75
C GLU A 596 -43.45 -22.62 -13.67
N CYS A 597 -44.08 -23.65 -14.25
CA CYS A 597 -43.58 -25.02 -14.33
C CYS A 597 -43.34 -25.78 -13.00
N HIS A 598 -43.84 -25.27 -11.87
CA HIS A 598 -43.73 -25.92 -10.56
C HIS A 598 -45.07 -25.95 -9.82
N ASP A 599 -45.38 -27.09 -9.20
CA ASP A 599 -46.39 -27.17 -8.15
C ASP A 599 -45.77 -26.73 -6.80
N VAL A 600 -46.54 -26.00 -5.98
CA VAL A 600 -46.04 -25.36 -4.75
C VAL A 600 -46.82 -25.83 -3.52
N PHE A 601 -46.08 -26.29 -2.50
CA PHE A 601 -46.64 -26.73 -1.24
C PHE A 601 -45.92 -26.04 -0.08
N CYS A 602 -46.68 -25.48 0.86
CA CYS A 602 -46.15 -25.15 2.18
C CYS A 602 -46.16 -26.45 3.00
N ASP A 603 -44.98 -26.93 3.40
CA ASP A 603 -44.84 -28.22 4.08
C ASP A 603 -45.14 -28.13 5.59
N SER A 604 -45.10 -29.26 6.29
CA SER A 604 -45.31 -29.31 7.76
C SER A 604 -44.22 -28.64 8.61
N SER A 605 -43.05 -28.31 8.06
CA SER A 605 -42.04 -27.46 8.71
C SER A 605 -42.30 -25.96 8.56
N GLY A 606 -43.17 -25.56 7.63
CA GLY A 606 -43.39 -24.16 7.26
C GLY A 606 -42.46 -23.67 6.15
N THR A 607 -41.95 -24.56 5.31
CA THR A 607 -41.05 -24.23 4.18
C THR A 607 -41.80 -24.33 2.85
N CYS A 608 -41.57 -23.36 1.94
CA CYS A 608 -42.09 -23.44 0.57
C CYS A 608 -41.31 -24.48 -0.24
N ILE A 609 -41.93 -25.63 -0.51
CA ILE A 609 -41.37 -26.68 -1.37
C ILE A 609 -41.99 -26.55 -2.77
N TYR A 610 -41.12 -26.53 -3.78
CA TYR A 610 -41.47 -26.47 -5.20
C TYR A 610 -41.13 -27.81 -5.83
N SER A 611 -42.11 -28.54 -6.37
CA SER A 611 -41.83 -29.71 -7.21
C SER A 611 -41.91 -29.31 -8.67
N TYR A 612 -40.83 -29.52 -9.42
CA TYR A 612 -40.84 -29.37 -10.87
C TYR A 612 -41.78 -30.42 -11.48
N VAL A 613 -42.86 -29.98 -12.12
CA VAL A 613 -43.84 -30.86 -12.78
C VAL A 613 -44.06 -30.34 -14.20
N CYS A 614 -43.32 -30.92 -15.13
CA CYS A 614 -43.59 -30.81 -16.57
C CYS A 614 -43.67 -32.22 -17.18
N ASP A 615 -44.54 -33.05 -16.58
CA ASP A 615 -45.04 -34.25 -17.25
C ASP A 615 -46.05 -33.81 -18.32
N GLU A 616 -45.55 -33.44 -19.50
CA GLU A 616 -46.36 -33.47 -20.72
C GLU A 616 -46.22 -34.86 -21.35
N GLU A 617 -47.35 -35.57 -21.47
CA GLU A 617 -47.41 -36.89 -22.11
C GLU A 617 -47.03 -36.75 -23.60
N CYS A 618 -45.98 -37.45 -24.04
CA CYS A 618 -45.72 -37.62 -25.48
C CYS A 618 -46.61 -38.73 -26.06
N ASP A 619 -47.05 -38.58 -27.31
CA ASP A 619 -47.79 -39.62 -28.05
C ASP A 619 -46.92 -40.20 -29.19
N GLU A 620 -46.02 -39.42 -29.79
CA GLU A 620 -45.09 -39.88 -30.85
C GLU A 620 -43.67 -39.29 -30.76
N ASP A 621 -42.68 -39.95 -31.36
CA ASP A 621 -41.25 -39.58 -31.27
C ASP A 621 -40.94 -38.13 -31.71
N SER A 622 -41.74 -37.56 -32.61
CA SER A 622 -41.61 -36.16 -33.02
C SER A 622 -41.80 -35.18 -31.87
N ASP A 623 -42.65 -35.50 -30.89
CA ASP A 623 -42.90 -34.67 -29.72
C ASP A 623 -41.64 -34.52 -28.85
N CYS A 624 -40.76 -35.52 -28.89
CA CYS A 624 -39.50 -35.55 -28.17
C CYS A 624 -38.34 -34.92 -28.96
N SER A 625 -38.45 -34.89 -30.29
CA SER A 625 -37.34 -34.56 -31.20
C SER A 625 -36.75 -33.14 -31.08
N TYR A 626 -37.44 -32.21 -30.42
CA TYR A 626 -36.88 -30.88 -30.11
C TYR A 626 -35.77 -30.91 -29.04
N ARG A 627 -35.59 -32.06 -28.36
CA ARG A 627 -34.52 -32.30 -27.37
C ARG A 627 -33.31 -33.02 -27.94
N ASP A 628 -33.34 -33.42 -29.23
CA ASP A 628 -32.18 -34.00 -29.89
C ASP A 628 -30.99 -33.01 -29.85
N SER A 629 -29.85 -33.49 -29.36
CA SER A 629 -28.64 -32.68 -29.19
C SER A 629 -27.39 -33.43 -29.62
N GLU A 630 -26.40 -32.70 -30.13
CA GLU A 630 -25.04 -33.20 -30.28
C GLU A 630 -24.20 -32.64 -29.12
N GLY A 631 -23.37 -33.48 -28.50
CA GLY A 631 -22.47 -33.13 -27.41
C GLY A 631 -21.15 -32.55 -27.91
N GLU A 632 -20.14 -32.57 -27.05
CA GLU A 632 -18.78 -32.13 -27.41
C GLU A 632 -18.04 -33.21 -28.22
N THR A 633 -17.08 -32.78 -29.03
CA THR A 633 -16.20 -33.67 -29.80
C THR A 633 -15.11 -34.28 -28.92
N PHE A 634 -14.87 -35.57 -29.07
CA PHE A 634 -13.87 -36.32 -28.30
C PHE A 634 -13.10 -37.28 -29.22
N CYS A 635 -11.89 -37.68 -28.82
CA CYS A 635 -11.12 -38.67 -29.57
C CYS A 635 -11.62 -40.09 -29.30
N GLY A 636 -11.45 -41.00 -30.26
CA GLY A 636 -11.58 -42.42 -30.06
C GLY A 636 -10.79 -42.91 -28.82
N GLY A 637 -11.31 -43.95 -28.15
CA GLY A 637 -10.58 -44.58 -27.04
C GLY A 637 -9.32 -45.29 -27.55
N GLU A 638 -8.31 -45.45 -26.67
CA GLU A 638 -6.90 -45.96 -26.80
C GLU A 638 -6.35 -46.63 -28.09
N ASN A 639 -7.18 -47.19 -28.98
CA ASN A 639 -6.79 -47.87 -30.22
C ASN A 639 -7.42 -47.21 -31.48
N ASP A 640 -8.11 -46.08 -31.32
CA ASP A 640 -8.82 -45.33 -32.37
C ASP A 640 -8.39 -43.86 -32.28
N ASN A 641 -7.89 -43.31 -33.39
CA ASN A 641 -7.24 -42.00 -33.46
C ASN A 641 -8.17 -40.92 -34.03
N ASP A 642 -9.44 -41.24 -34.28
CA ASP A 642 -10.39 -40.38 -35.00
C ASP A 642 -11.28 -39.54 -34.05
N ILE A 643 -11.94 -38.52 -34.60
CA ILE A 643 -12.81 -37.62 -33.84
C ILE A 643 -14.26 -38.10 -33.90
N TYR A 644 -14.88 -38.24 -32.74
CA TYR A 644 -16.28 -38.60 -32.56
C TYR A 644 -17.05 -37.47 -31.86
N VAL A 645 -18.37 -37.45 -32.07
CA VAL A 645 -19.31 -36.62 -31.29
C VAL A 645 -20.44 -37.50 -30.77
N ASP A 646 -20.91 -37.20 -29.57
CA ASP A 646 -22.12 -37.84 -29.03
C ASP A 646 -23.38 -37.24 -29.64
N VAL A 647 -24.28 -38.08 -30.15
CA VAL A 647 -25.61 -37.65 -30.59
C VAL A 647 -26.65 -38.27 -29.66
N TYR A 648 -27.36 -37.43 -28.92
CA TYR A 648 -28.47 -37.82 -28.07
C TYR A 648 -29.77 -37.64 -28.85
N LYS A 649 -30.50 -38.74 -29.06
CA LYS A 649 -31.84 -38.71 -29.68
C LYS A 649 -32.92 -39.08 -28.69
N TYR A 650 -33.99 -38.29 -28.64
CA TYR A 650 -35.10 -38.52 -27.72
C TYR A 650 -36.28 -39.14 -28.45
N THR A 651 -36.76 -40.28 -27.94
CA THR A 651 -37.90 -41.03 -28.47
C THR A 651 -38.96 -41.24 -27.40
N CYS A 652 -40.22 -41.32 -27.79
CA CYS A 652 -41.34 -41.45 -26.88
C CYS A 652 -41.53 -42.92 -26.48
N GLN A 653 -41.38 -43.25 -25.20
CA GLN A 653 -41.65 -44.59 -24.67
C GLN A 653 -42.46 -44.52 -23.39
N ASN A 654 -43.65 -45.14 -23.41
CA ASN A 654 -44.60 -45.13 -22.30
C ASN A 654 -45.00 -43.69 -21.86
N ASN A 655 -45.26 -42.83 -22.85
CA ASN A 655 -45.64 -41.42 -22.71
C ASN A 655 -44.57 -40.51 -22.08
N VAL A 656 -43.31 -40.97 -22.02
CA VAL A 656 -42.15 -40.18 -21.58
C VAL A 656 -41.06 -40.16 -22.66
N CYS A 657 -40.43 -39.01 -22.88
CA CYS A 657 -39.29 -38.87 -23.79
C CYS A 657 -37.99 -39.43 -23.18
N ILE A 658 -37.44 -40.49 -23.76
CA ILE A 658 -36.22 -41.16 -23.32
C ILE A 658 -35.08 -40.90 -24.30
N SER A 659 -33.92 -40.48 -23.77
CA SER A 659 -32.68 -40.29 -24.53
C SER A 659 -32.02 -41.61 -24.89
N ASN A 660 -31.47 -41.67 -26.11
CA ASN A 660 -30.56 -42.71 -26.56
C ASN A 660 -29.28 -42.05 -27.11
N ARG A 661 -28.12 -42.41 -26.55
CA ARG A 661 -26.80 -41.89 -26.93
C ARG A 661 -26.21 -42.75 -28.04
N THR A 662 -25.83 -42.14 -29.15
CA THR A 662 -25.11 -42.80 -30.25
C THR A 662 -23.92 -41.98 -30.69
N GLU A 663 -22.75 -42.60 -30.72
CA GLU A 663 -21.49 -41.98 -31.13
C GLU A 663 -21.42 -41.89 -32.67
N LYS A 664 -20.96 -40.74 -33.17
CA LYS A 664 -20.95 -40.37 -34.58
C LYS A 664 -19.54 -39.90 -34.95
N LEU A 665 -18.88 -40.62 -35.85
CA LEU A 665 -17.61 -40.20 -36.44
C LEU A 665 -17.78 -38.84 -37.14
N VAL A 666 -16.86 -37.91 -36.85
CA VAL A 666 -16.84 -36.55 -37.38
C VAL A 666 -15.75 -36.40 -38.44
N GLU A 667 -14.53 -36.86 -38.12
CA GLU A 667 -13.34 -36.71 -38.97
C GLU A 667 -12.32 -37.82 -38.65
N GLU A 668 -11.68 -38.38 -39.68
CA GLU A 668 -10.65 -39.42 -39.59
C GLU A 668 -9.26 -38.74 -39.56
N CYS A 669 -8.46 -38.93 -38.49
CA CYS A 669 -7.13 -38.31 -38.37
C CYS A 669 -6.05 -39.20 -39.01
N ASN A 670 -5.07 -38.63 -39.71
CA ASN A 670 -4.05 -39.45 -40.38
C ASN A 670 -3.00 -39.98 -39.38
N ASP A 671 -3.14 -41.24 -38.94
CA ASP A 671 -2.19 -41.99 -38.08
C ASP A 671 -0.70 -41.70 -38.31
N SER A 672 -0.30 -41.48 -39.57
CA SER A 672 1.09 -41.30 -39.96
C SER A 672 1.64 -39.87 -39.77
N THR A 673 0.77 -38.87 -39.63
CA THR A 673 1.15 -37.44 -39.50
C THR A 673 0.42 -36.69 -38.38
N GLU A 674 -0.74 -37.15 -37.92
CA GLU A 674 -1.55 -36.52 -36.87
C GLU A 674 -1.85 -37.44 -35.69
N LYS A 675 -2.17 -36.86 -34.53
CA LYS A 675 -2.86 -37.50 -33.40
C LYS A 675 -4.15 -36.73 -33.09
N CYS A 676 -5.23 -37.40 -32.73
CA CYS A 676 -6.34 -36.71 -32.06
C CYS A 676 -5.96 -36.42 -30.60
N GLU A 677 -6.11 -35.17 -30.18
CA GLU A 677 -6.15 -34.78 -28.77
C GLU A 677 -7.32 -33.83 -28.53
N TYR A 678 -8.03 -33.98 -27.42
CA TYR A 678 -9.19 -33.15 -27.04
C TYR A 678 -10.26 -32.99 -28.16
N GLY A 679 -10.43 -34.01 -29.00
CA GLY A 679 -11.40 -34.00 -30.10
C GLY A 679 -10.96 -33.23 -31.35
N ILE A 680 -9.66 -32.99 -31.54
CA ILE A 680 -9.09 -32.27 -32.69
C ILE A 680 -7.84 -33.02 -33.22
N CYS A 681 -7.69 -33.15 -34.55
CA CYS A 681 -6.49 -33.71 -35.18
C CYS A 681 -5.34 -32.68 -35.16
N TYR A 682 -4.25 -32.99 -34.46
CA TYR A 682 -3.03 -32.18 -34.44
C TYR A 682 -1.90 -32.87 -35.22
N GLU A 683 -1.18 -32.11 -36.06
CA GLU A 683 0.08 -32.58 -36.65
C GLU A 683 1.06 -33.00 -35.54
N LYS A 684 1.63 -34.20 -35.64
CA LYS A 684 2.64 -34.73 -34.71
C LYS A 684 3.90 -33.88 -34.84
N SER A 685 4.16 -33.05 -33.81
CA SER A 685 5.27 -32.10 -33.80
C SER A 685 6.61 -32.76 -34.15
N THR A 686 7.40 -32.04 -34.96
CA THR A 686 8.80 -32.39 -35.28
C THR A 686 9.82 -31.52 -34.54
N TYR A 687 9.33 -30.69 -33.61
CA TYR A 687 10.13 -30.00 -32.59
C TYR A 687 9.82 -30.66 -31.23
N GLY A 688 10.84 -30.77 -30.39
CA GLY A 688 10.78 -31.56 -29.15
C GLY A 688 10.06 -30.86 -27.99
N CYS A 689 10.46 -31.21 -26.78
CA CYS A 689 9.77 -30.81 -25.55
C CYS A 689 9.84 -29.30 -25.29
N THR A 690 8.95 -28.85 -24.41
CA THR A 690 8.84 -27.49 -23.87
C THR A 690 8.86 -27.50 -22.34
N TYR A 691 8.44 -28.61 -21.71
CA TYR A 691 8.34 -28.81 -20.27
C TYR A 691 8.74 -30.24 -19.88
N ASP A 692 9.23 -30.44 -18.65
CA ASP A 692 9.74 -31.74 -18.16
C ASP A 692 8.74 -32.90 -18.28
N TYR A 693 7.44 -32.64 -18.09
CA TYR A 693 6.40 -33.67 -18.17
C TYR A 693 6.15 -34.17 -19.60
N GLU A 694 6.72 -33.52 -20.62
CA GLU A 694 6.62 -33.93 -22.03
C GLU A 694 7.69 -34.98 -22.40
N CYS A 695 8.56 -35.35 -21.44
CA CYS A 695 9.58 -36.39 -21.58
C CYS A 695 9.10 -37.74 -21.04
N GLU A 696 9.12 -38.79 -21.88
CA GLU A 696 8.61 -40.14 -21.55
C GLU A 696 9.40 -40.92 -20.46
N GLY A 697 10.41 -40.31 -19.84
CA GLY A 697 11.27 -40.95 -18.84
C GLY A 697 11.18 -40.29 -17.47
N ASP A 698 10.85 -41.08 -16.44
CA ASP A 698 10.70 -40.65 -15.02
C ASP A 698 11.90 -39.86 -14.44
N ASN A 699 13.07 -39.93 -15.07
CA ASN A 699 14.29 -39.26 -14.67
C ASN A 699 14.88 -38.37 -15.77
N GLN A 700 14.02 -37.78 -16.61
CA GLN A 700 14.40 -36.80 -17.64
C GLN A 700 13.78 -35.43 -17.38
N VAL A 701 14.42 -34.40 -17.94
CA VAL A 701 14.02 -32.99 -17.91
C VAL A 701 14.19 -32.39 -19.31
N CYS A 702 13.45 -31.33 -19.61
CA CYS A 702 13.50 -30.69 -20.92
C CYS A 702 14.58 -29.59 -20.95
N ASN A 703 15.61 -29.74 -21.78
CA ASN A 703 16.67 -28.73 -21.90
C ASN A 703 16.22 -27.51 -22.73
N TYR A 704 17.00 -26.43 -22.70
CA TYR A 704 16.71 -25.18 -23.41
C TYR A 704 16.64 -25.30 -24.96
N TYR A 705 17.06 -26.43 -25.53
CA TYR A 705 16.98 -26.73 -26.97
C TYR A 705 15.74 -27.57 -27.34
N GLY A 706 14.92 -27.96 -26.35
CA GLY A 706 13.76 -28.83 -26.53
C GLY A 706 14.11 -30.31 -26.64
N GLU A 707 15.23 -30.74 -26.06
CA GLU A 707 15.63 -32.16 -25.99
C GLU A 707 15.48 -32.68 -24.57
N CYS A 708 14.86 -33.86 -24.42
CA CYS A 708 14.77 -34.57 -23.15
C CYS A 708 16.13 -35.17 -22.77
N VAL A 709 16.67 -34.77 -21.62
CA VAL A 709 17.97 -35.21 -21.11
C VAL A 709 17.82 -35.79 -19.70
N ASP A 710 18.69 -36.74 -19.34
CA ASP A 710 18.66 -37.36 -18.00
C ASP A 710 18.98 -36.32 -16.91
N LYS A 711 18.26 -36.39 -15.79
CA LYS A 711 18.18 -35.38 -14.72
C LYS A 711 19.49 -35.10 -13.96
N ASP A 712 20.53 -35.90 -14.20
CA ASP A 712 21.89 -35.68 -13.71
C ASP A 712 22.69 -34.71 -14.61
N PHE A 713 22.09 -34.15 -15.67
CA PHE A 713 22.74 -33.29 -16.67
C PHE A 713 22.32 -31.80 -16.56
N CYS A 714 23.26 -30.95 -16.15
CA CYS A 714 23.13 -29.48 -16.08
C CYS A 714 23.83 -28.79 -17.27
N ASP A 715 23.37 -27.58 -17.62
CA ASP A 715 24.06 -26.67 -18.56
C ASP A 715 24.69 -25.45 -17.82
N SER A 716 24.28 -25.19 -16.58
CA SER A 716 24.69 -24.01 -15.80
C SER A 716 24.69 -24.24 -14.27
N ASP A 717 25.39 -23.36 -13.55
CA ASP A 717 25.42 -23.33 -12.07
C ASP A 717 24.04 -23.09 -11.40
N PHE A 718 23.02 -22.67 -12.16
CA PHE A 718 21.66 -22.46 -11.64
C PHE A 718 20.81 -23.73 -11.64
N ASP A 719 21.23 -24.76 -12.36
CA ASP A 719 20.51 -26.04 -12.49
C ASP A 719 20.88 -27.03 -11.36
N CYS A 720 21.82 -26.63 -10.48
CA CYS A 720 22.31 -27.39 -9.33
C CYS A 720 21.89 -26.71 -8.00
N TYR A 721 21.96 -27.45 -6.89
CA TYR A 721 21.71 -26.87 -5.56
C TYR A 721 22.76 -25.82 -5.18
N ASN A 722 22.43 -24.88 -4.28
CA ASN A 722 23.26 -23.71 -3.92
C ASN A 722 24.69 -24.03 -3.40
N TYR A 723 24.96 -25.28 -3.02
CA TYR A 723 26.27 -25.79 -2.58
C TYR A 723 27.04 -26.60 -3.65
N GLU A 724 26.50 -26.70 -4.87
CA GLU A 724 27.04 -27.40 -6.03
C GLU A 724 27.29 -26.42 -7.20
N TYR A 725 28.00 -26.88 -8.23
CA TYR A 725 28.26 -26.15 -9.47
C TYR A 725 28.22 -27.12 -10.65
N CYS A 726 27.95 -26.63 -11.86
CA CYS A 726 27.89 -27.48 -13.03
C CYS A 726 29.30 -27.71 -13.60
N ASP A 727 29.75 -28.97 -13.66
CA ASP A 727 31.08 -29.31 -14.18
C ASP A 727 31.11 -29.51 -15.70
N SER A 728 32.33 -29.59 -16.27
CA SER A 728 32.54 -29.69 -17.72
C SER A 728 32.09 -31.02 -18.36
N SER A 729 31.54 -31.95 -17.57
CA SER A 729 30.86 -33.17 -18.02
C SER A 729 29.33 -33.02 -18.04
N GLY A 730 28.80 -31.87 -17.58
CA GLY A 730 27.38 -31.65 -17.35
C GLY A 730 26.88 -32.18 -16.01
N ALA A 731 27.74 -32.57 -15.06
CA ALA A 731 27.29 -33.09 -13.77
C ALA A 731 27.30 -32.00 -12.69
N CYS A 732 26.30 -31.99 -11.81
CA CYS A 732 26.32 -31.18 -10.58
C CYS A 732 27.38 -31.74 -9.61
N SER A 733 28.47 -31.00 -9.46
CA SER A 733 29.61 -31.34 -8.60
C SER A 733 29.62 -30.47 -7.34
N PRO A 734 29.89 -31.00 -6.14
CA PRO A 734 29.97 -30.19 -4.91
C PRO A 734 31.04 -29.09 -5.01
N ARG A 735 30.69 -27.86 -4.61
CA ARG A 735 31.66 -26.75 -4.57
C ARG A 735 32.75 -27.06 -3.56
N SER A 736 34.00 -26.81 -3.95
CA SER A 736 35.13 -26.89 -3.02
C SER A 736 35.19 -25.62 -2.17
N CYS A 737 35.53 -25.79 -0.90
CA CYS A 737 35.50 -24.76 0.14
C CYS A 737 36.74 -24.81 1.03
N MET A 738 37.06 -23.70 1.68
CA MET A 738 38.06 -23.60 2.74
C MET A 738 37.44 -23.40 4.13
N ASP A 739 36.28 -22.74 4.20
CA ASP A 739 35.41 -22.74 5.38
C ASP A 739 33.92 -22.56 4.98
N ASP A 740 33.04 -22.53 5.97
CA ASP A 740 31.58 -22.55 5.78
C ASP A 740 31.04 -21.35 4.97
N TYR A 741 31.78 -20.22 4.90
CA TYR A 741 31.34 -19.04 4.13
C TYR A 741 31.41 -19.23 2.61
N ASP A 742 32.16 -20.22 2.11
CA ASP A 742 32.16 -20.61 0.70
C ASP A 742 30.87 -21.39 0.32
N CYS A 743 30.07 -21.81 1.30
CA CYS A 743 28.93 -22.73 1.12
C CYS A 743 27.58 -22.01 1.32
N TYR A 744 26.98 -21.51 0.24
CA TYR A 744 25.69 -20.83 0.29
C TYR A 744 24.56 -21.77 0.76
N GLY A 745 24.18 -21.65 2.04
CA GLY A 745 23.19 -22.53 2.68
C GLY A 745 23.72 -23.88 3.17
N GLY A 746 25.04 -24.04 3.30
CA GLY A 746 25.68 -25.28 3.75
C GLY A 746 26.83 -25.04 4.73
N ILE A 747 27.56 -26.12 5.04
CA ILE A 747 28.82 -26.10 5.80
C ILE A 747 29.93 -26.82 5.03
N CYS A 748 31.17 -26.46 5.29
CA CYS A 748 32.33 -27.05 4.63
C CYS A 748 32.74 -28.35 5.32
N SER A 749 32.71 -29.47 4.60
CA SER A 749 33.19 -30.76 5.13
C SER A 749 34.71 -30.77 5.32
N GLU A 750 35.22 -31.62 6.22
CA GLU A 750 36.67 -31.81 6.46
C GLU A 750 37.47 -32.17 5.19
N ASN A 751 36.79 -32.62 4.14
CA ASN A 751 37.36 -32.95 2.83
C ASN A 751 37.53 -31.73 1.90
N GLY A 752 37.06 -30.55 2.30
CA GLY A 752 37.10 -29.32 1.51
C GLY A 752 35.99 -29.19 0.46
N TYR A 753 34.80 -29.73 0.74
CA TYR A 753 33.61 -29.62 -0.11
C TYR A 753 32.35 -29.27 0.69
N CYS A 754 31.47 -28.46 0.12
CA CYS A 754 30.22 -28.04 0.75
C CYS A 754 29.23 -29.20 0.88
N LYS A 755 28.46 -29.18 1.99
CA LYS A 755 27.35 -30.11 2.27
C LYS A 755 26.21 -29.38 3.02
N PRO A 756 25.01 -29.95 3.13
CA PRO A 756 23.94 -29.41 3.98
C PRO A 756 24.36 -29.20 5.45
N SER A 757 23.75 -28.20 6.10
CA SER A 757 23.97 -27.87 7.51
C SER A 757 22.97 -28.59 8.41
N ASP A 758 23.39 -29.69 9.02
CA ASP A 758 22.53 -30.55 9.86
C ASP A 758 22.26 -29.95 11.27
N ASN A 759 22.79 -28.75 11.58
CA ASN A 759 22.95 -28.22 12.94
C ASN A 759 22.39 -26.79 13.15
N ASP A 760 21.24 -26.45 12.54
CA ASP A 760 20.48 -25.26 12.95
C ASP A 760 19.74 -25.51 14.28
N CYS A 761 19.81 -24.54 15.20
CA CYS A 761 19.19 -24.64 16.52
C CYS A 761 17.67 -24.72 16.45
N LYS A 762 17.03 -23.94 15.57
CA LYS A 762 15.56 -23.92 15.46
C LYS A 762 15.04 -25.16 14.73
N GLY A 763 15.74 -25.58 13.66
CA GLY A 763 15.48 -26.84 12.97
C GLY A 763 15.63 -28.09 13.85
N ALA A 764 16.40 -27.99 14.95
CA ALA A 764 16.56 -29.02 15.96
C ALA A 764 15.59 -28.90 17.17
N GLY A 765 14.65 -27.96 17.15
CA GLY A 765 13.65 -27.79 18.22
C GLY A 765 14.13 -27.01 19.47
N TYR A 766 15.17 -26.20 19.33
CA TYR A 766 15.82 -25.51 20.47
C TYR A 766 15.77 -23.97 20.36
N TYR A 767 16.00 -23.31 21.49
CA TYR A 767 15.75 -21.88 21.68
C TYR A 767 17.03 -21.04 21.54
N CYS A 768 17.03 -20.07 20.64
CA CYS A 768 18.11 -19.09 20.50
C CYS A 768 17.96 -17.94 21.50
N THR A 769 18.63 -18.05 22.64
CA THR A 769 18.61 -17.03 23.71
C THR A 769 20.03 -16.55 24.07
N SER A 770 20.15 -15.55 24.94
CA SER A 770 21.46 -15.07 25.41
C SER A 770 22.12 -16.11 26.33
N SER A 771 23.46 -16.15 26.37
CA SER A 771 24.19 -17.03 27.32
C SER A 771 23.91 -16.74 28.80
N ALA A 772 23.30 -15.61 29.13
CA ALA A 772 22.87 -15.25 30.49
C ALA A 772 21.39 -15.59 30.75
N ASN A 773 20.57 -15.70 29.71
CA ASN A 773 19.13 -15.93 29.79
C ASN A 773 18.76 -17.42 29.63
N CYS A 774 19.66 -18.24 29.08
CA CYS A 774 19.50 -19.70 29.06
C CYS A 774 19.47 -20.26 30.49
N LYS A 775 18.29 -20.70 30.95
CA LYS A 775 18.10 -21.39 32.24
C LYS A 775 18.47 -22.88 32.15
N GLY A 776 18.46 -23.44 30.94
CA GLY A 776 18.81 -24.82 30.62
C GLY A 776 20.29 -25.01 30.26
N ASN A 777 20.59 -26.04 29.46
CA ASN A 777 21.93 -26.28 28.94
C ASN A 777 22.16 -25.50 27.64
N ILE A 778 23.33 -24.88 27.52
CA ILE A 778 23.80 -24.29 26.25
C ILE A 778 24.36 -25.41 25.38
N LEU A 779 23.64 -25.76 24.32
CA LEU A 779 24.03 -26.79 23.35
C LEU A 779 25.02 -26.19 22.35
N GLN A 780 26.32 -26.45 22.55
CA GLN A 780 27.39 -25.83 21.75
C GLN A 780 27.52 -26.41 20.33
N GLU A 781 26.85 -27.52 20.04
CA GLU A 781 26.85 -28.21 18.75
C GLU A 781 25.80 -27.68 17.77
N TYR A 782 24.84 -26.87 18.21
CA TYR A 782 23.81 -26.23 17.38
C TYR A 782 24.05 -24.73 17.24
N SER A 783 23.77 -24.20 16.05
CA SER A 783 24.05 -22.82 15.68
C SER A 783 22.78 -21.95 15.64
N CYS A 784 22.90 -20.68 16.02
CA CYS A 784 21.80 -19.70 15.95
C CYS A 784 22.09 -18.68 14.86
N THR A 785 21.04 -18.31 14.11
CA THR A 785 21.12 -17.40 12.94
C THR A 785 21.67 -16.00 13.28
N GLN A 786 21.70 -15.61 14.56
CA GLN A 786 22.34 -14.39 15.06
C GLN A 786 23.48 -14.75 16.02
N GLN A 787 24.70 -14.31 15.70
CA GLN A 787 25.96 -14.75 16.34
C GLN A 787 26.07 -14.47 17.86
N LEU A 788 25.27 -13.54 18.40
CA LEU A 788 25.22 -13.20 19.83
C LEU A 788 24.42 -14.21 20.67
N PHE A 789 23.56 -15.00 20.03
CA PHE A 789 22.68 -15.95 20.69
C PHE A 789 23.32 -17.33 20.76
N LYS A 790 22.91 -18.12 21.76
CA LYS A 790 23.30 -19.51 21.94
C LYS A 790 22.07 -20.39 21.94
N CYS A 791 22.26 -21.59 21.41
CA CYS A 791 21.24 -22.62 21.44
C CYS A 791 21.05 -23.11 22.88
N CYS A 792 19.82 -23.10 23.36
CA CYS A 792 19.42 -23.49 24.70
C CYS A 792 18.33 -24.56 24.59
N ASP A 793 18.47 -25.65 25.37
CA ASP A 793 17.52 -26.76 25.40
C ASP A 793 16.18 -26.43 26.11
N THR A 794 16.06 -25.23 26.69
CA THR A 794 14.93 -24.80 27.50
C THR A 794 14.54 -23.38 27.10
N GLU A 795 13.24 -23.13 26.93
CA GLU A 795 12.73 -21.78 26.67
C GLU A 795 13.06 -20.84 27.86
N PRO A 796 13.55 -19.61 27.62
CA PRO A 796 13.71 -18.65 28.70
C PRO A 796 12.32 -18.25 29.23
N PRO A 797 12.01 -18.45 30.52
CA PRO A 797 10.75 -17.97 31.08
C PRO A 797 10.71 -16.45 30.93
N LEU A 798 9.56 -15.95 30.46
CA LEU A 798 9.27 -14.54 30.49
C LEU A 798 9.31 -14.06 31.94
N MET A 799 9.80 -12.83 32.15
CA MET A 799 10.02 -12.27 33.47
C MET A 799 8.97 -11.19 33.71
N THR A 800 8.38 -11.19 34.91
CA THR A 800 7.34 -10.20 35.26
C THR A 800 7.91 -8.79 35.33
N CYS A 801 7.04 -7.79 35.40
CA CYS A 801 7.45 -6.40 35.37
C CYS A 801 8.27 -6.04 36.62
N GLU A 802 7.88 -6.61 37.78
CA GLU A 802 8.66 -6.52 39.02
C GLU A 802 10.02 -7.25 38.92
N GLU A 803 10.10 -8.41 38.26
CA GLU A 803 11.38 -9.13 38.04
C GLU A 803 12.33 -8.39 37.09
N ASN A 804 11.80 -7.68 36.09
CA ASN A 804 12.57 -6.76 35.24
C ASN A 804 12.95 -5.45 35.97
N GLY A 805 12.52 -5.23 37.21
CA GLY A 805 12.78 -4.01 37.98
C GLY A 805 11.97 -2.79 37.51
N GLY A 806 10.87 -3.03 36.80
CA GLY A 806 9.92 -2.02 36.38
C GLY A 806 8.70 -1.87 37.29
N LYS A 807 7.73 -1.10 36.80
CA LYS A 807 6.40 -0.93 37.39
C LYS A 807 5.36 -0.98 36.29
N ILE A 808 4.23 -1.62 36.56
CA ILE A 808 3.08 -1.58 35.67
C ILE A 808 2.47 -0.18 35.72
N CYS A 809 2.27 0.42 34.54
CA CYS A 809 1.48 1.62 34.34
C CYS A 809 0.13 1.23 33.75
N SER A 810 -0.96 1.80 34.26
CA SER A 810 -2.31 1.61 33.73
C SER A 810 -2.54 2.44 32.46
N GLU A 811 -3.64 2.19 31.74
CA GLU A 811 -4.02 2.86 30.48
C GLU A 811 -4.03 4.41 30.55
N GLU A 812 -4.26 5.00 31.73
CA GLU A 812 -4.25 6.46 31.95
C GLU A 812 -2.87 7.04 32.34
N GLN A 813 -1.82 6.19 32.40
CA GLN A 813 -0.48 6.52 32.88
C GLN A 813 0.62 6.17 31.86
N TYR A 814 1.68 6.98 31.79
CA TYR A 814 2.79 6.80 30.84
C TYR A 814 4.15 6.73 31.55
N CYS A 815 5.14 6.06 30.95
CA CYS A 815 6.44 5.85 31.58
C CYS A 815 7.34 7.09 31.51
N VAL A 816 7.51 7.77 32.65
CA VAL A 816 8.38 8.94 32.77
C VAL A 816 9.75 8.54 33.30
N GLY A 817 10.78 8.77 32.48
CA GLY A 817 12.19 8.56 32.83
C GLY A 817 12.66 7.10 32.83
N GLY A 818 11.89 6.19 32.25
CA GLY A 818 12.24 4.77 32.07
C GLY A 818 12.09 4.31 30.61
N GLU A 819 12.07 2.99 30.42
CA GLU A 819 11.86 2.31 29.14
C GLU A 819 10.60 1.44 29.20
N GLU A 820 9.78 1.47 28.16
CA GLU A 820 8.51 0.71 28.08
C GLU A 820 8.74 -0.67 27.46
N VAL A 821 8.56 -1.72 28.25
CA VAL A 821 8.80 -3.12 27.86
C VAL A 821 7.47 -3.85 27.70
N ARG A 822 7.23 -4.39 26.50
CA ARG A 822 5.96 -5.04 26.11
C ARG A 822 5.91 -6.56 26.34
N VAL A 823 6.89 -7.13 27.03
CA VAL A 823 7.06 -8.59 27.14
C VAL A 823 7.16 -8.97 28.61
N SER A 824 6.00 -9.17 29.23
CA SER A 824 5.85 -9.35 30.68
C SER A 824 4.52 -10.03 31.00
N ASP A 825 4.56 -11.12 31.79
CA ASP A 825 3.41 -12.04 32.01
C ASP A 825 2.32 -11.48 32.94
N ASP A 826 2.53 -10.30 33.50
CA ASP A 826 1.75 -9.67 34.56
C ASP A 826 0.99 -8.40 34.10
N LEU A 827 0.91 -8.15 32.79
CA LEU A 827 0.22 -6.98 32.21
C LEU A 827 -1.21 -7.33 31.76
N ASP A 828 -2.22 -6.63 32.29
CA ASP A 828 -3.59 -6.66 31.75
C ASP A 828 -3.71 -5.81 30.46
N TYR A 829 -4.82 -5.98 29.72
CA TYR A 829 -5.06 -5.22 28.48
C TYR A 829 -5.11 -3.71 28.74
N GLY A 830 -4.23 -2.96 28.07
CA GLY A 830 -4.08 -1.51 28.23
C GLY A 830 -2.96 -1.09 29.18
N GLU A 831 -2.33 -2.03 29.89
CA GLU A 831 -1.19 -1.75 30.78
C GLU A 831 0.16 -1.79 30.03
N THR A 832 1.22 -1.25 30.65
CA THR A 832 2.58 -1.28 30.10
C THR A 832 3.63 -1.28 31.21
N CYS A 833 4.69 -2.12 31.07
CA CYS A 833 5.77 -2.19 32.05
C CYS A 833 6.80 -1.07 31.83
N CYS A 834 6.96 -0.19 32.81
CA CYS A 834 7.92 0.91 32.84
C CYS A 834 9.18 0.54 33.64
N VAL A 835 10.24 0.12 32.95
CA VAL A 835 11.52 -0.28 33.56
C VAL A 835 12.37 0.96 33.87
N GLY A 836 12.83 1.09 35.12
CA GLY A 836 13.67 2.20 35.57
C GLY A 836 13.00 3.57 35.77
N GLY A 837 11.72 3.72 35.38
CA GLY A 837 10.98 4.99 35.44
C GLY A 837 9.91 5.06 36.55
N ASN A 838 8.96 5.99 36.36
CA ASN A 838 7.71 6.07 37.12
C ASN A 838 6.53 6.27 36.17
N CYS A 839 5.40 5.67 36.51
CA CYS A 839 4.12 5.95 35.86
C CYS A 839 3.59 7.31 36.35
N GLU A 840 3.27 8.21 35.42
CA GLU A 840 2.64 9.51 35.73
C GLU A 840 1.31 9.63 34.96
N GLU A 841 0.29 10.20 35.62
CA GLU A 841 -1.03 10.47 35.01
C GLU A 841 -0.96 11.69 34.08
N GLY A 842 -1.67 11.65 32.94
CA GLY A 842 -1.58 12.62 31.83
C GLY A 842 -1.56 14.11 32.22
N GLY A 843 -0.36 14.73 32.28
CA GLY A 843 -0.16 15.85 33.21
C GLY A 843 0.62 17.12 32.81
N SER A 844 1.11 17.33 31.57
CA SER A 844 1.27 18.71 31.02
C SER A 844 1.78 18.80 29.57
N THR A 845 1.20 19.73 28.82
CA THR A 845 1.83 20.38 27.64
C THR A 845 2.25 21.80 28.02
N GLU A 846 3.25 22.38 27.32
CA GLU A 846 3.79 23.70 27.65
C GLU A 846 2.76 24.82 27.38
N TYR A 847 2.25 25.44 28.45
CA TYR A 847 1.17 26.43 28.36
C TYR A 847 1.61 27.78 27.79
N ILE A 848 0.98 28.20 26.70
CA ILE A 848 1.20 29.50 26.05
C ILE A 848 0.34 30.59 26.73
N TYR A 849 0.99 31.56 27.38
CA TYR A 849 0.30 32.68 28.02
C TYR A 849 -0.04 33.79 27.03
N CYS A 850 -1.16 34.48 27.27
CA CYS A 850 -1.63 35.63 26.48
C CYS A 850 -0.58 36.73 26.27
N ILE A 851 0.24 36.97 27.30
CA ILE A 851 1.28 38.02 27.33
C ILE A 851 2.35 37.77 26.26
N ASP A 852 2.70 36.51 26.01
CA ASP A 852 3.75 36.10 25.07
C ASP A 852 3.34 36.32 23.60
N LYS A 853 2.03 36.47 23.34
CA LYS A 853 1.47 36.85 22.04
C LYS A 853 1.15 38.35 21.94
N GLY A 854 1.59 39.15 22.93
CA GLY A 854 1.37 40.59 22.98
C GLY A 854 -0.06 41.00 23.33
N GLY A 855 -0.83 40.08 23.93
CA GLY A 855 -2.17 40.36 24.47
C GLY A 855 -2.14 40.90 25.89
N GLU A 856 -3.30 41.38 26.34
CA GLU A 856 -3.51 41.84 27.72
C GLU A 856 -4.70 41.06 28.29
N CYS A 857 -4.50 40.32 29.39
CA CYS A 857 -5.58 39.60 30.06
C CYS A 857 -6.54 40.58 30.74
N ARG A 858 -7.86 40.40 30.55
CA ARG A 858 -8.91 41.23 31.15
C ARG A 858 -10.12 40.38 31.55
N SER A 859 -11.02 40.91 32.38
CA SER A 859 -12.31 40.22 32.67
C SER A 859 -13.16 40.04 31.39
N PRO A 860 -14.09 39.06 31.33
CA PRO A 860 -14.70 38.63 30.06
C PRO A 860 -15.39 39.74 29.25
N ASP A 861 -16.05 40.70 29.90
CA ASP A 861 -16.75 41.81 29.23
C ASP A 861 -15.88 43.03 28.86
N SER A 862 -14.54 42.90 28.82
CA SER A 862 -13.66 44.10 28.90
C SER A 862 -12.50 44.24 27.90
N CYS A 863 -12.42 43.42 26.84
CA CYS A 863 -11.61 43.77 25.66
C CYS A 863 -12.04 45.12 25.08
N ARG A 864 -11.08 45.97 24.69
CA ARG A 864 -11.37 47.36 24.26
C ARG A 864 -11.79 47.42 22.78
N ASP A 865 -12.44 48.52 22.37
CA ASP A 865 -12.78 48.75 20.96
C ASP A 865 -11.55 48.62 20.02
N GLY A 866 -11.49 47.53 19.26
CA GLY A 866 -10.35 47.18 18.40
C GLY A 866 -9.34 46.19 19.02
N GLU A 867 -9.72 45.50 20.10
CA GLU A 867 -9.11 44.28 20.61
C GLU A 867 -10.10 43.12 20.39
N SER A 868 -9.65 41.98 19.84
CA SER A 868 -10.43 40.74 19.78
C SER A 868 -9.92 39.70 20.77
N GLU A 869 -10.84 38.89 21.26
CA GLU A 869 -10.61 37.79 22.19
C GLU A 869 -9.89 36.61 21.52
N LYS A 870 -9.02 35.90 22.25
CA LYS A 870 -8.27 34.73 21.79
C LYS A 870 -8.13 33.70 22.90
N ASP A 871 -8.07 32.43 22.53
CA ASP A 871 -7.92 31.28 23.43
C ASP A 871 -6.45 31.08 23.87
N TYR A 872 -5.85 32.12 24.46
CA TYR A 872 -4.53 32.07 25.09
C TYR A 872 -4.66 32.26 26.60
N ILE A 873 -3.81 31.58 27.36
CA ILE A 873 -4.03 31.39 28.80
C ILE A 873 -3.85 32.71 29.57
N CYS A 874 -4.82 32.96 30.44
CA CYS A 874 -4.93 34.04 31.40
C CYS A 874 -5.32 33.46 32.77
N GLY A 875 -5.20 34.26 33.84
CA GLY A 875 -5.64 33.83 35.18
C GLY A 875 -7.17 33.70 35.31
N ASP A 876 -7.63 33.07 36.39
CA ASP A 876 -9.04 32.75 36.61
C ASP A 876 -10.01 33.92 36.32
N ASN A 877 -11.05 33.64 35.54
CA ASN A 877 -12.03 34.62 35.05
C ASN A 877 -11.41 35.79 34.26
N GLN A 878 -10.38 35.53 33.44
CA GLN A 878 -9.85 36.48 32.46
C GLN A 878 -9.72 35.87 31.07
N VAL A 879 -9.89 36.72 30.05
CA VAL A 879 -9.83 36.42 28.61
C VAL A 879 -8.69 37.21 27.97
N CYS A 880 -8.08 36.69 26.90
CA CYS A 880 -6.95 37.32 26.24
C CYS A 880 -7.38 38.32 25.16
N CYS A 881 -7.09 39.61 25.35
CA CYS A 881 -7.44 40.67 24.40
C CYS A 881 -6.22 41.08 23.53
N ILE A 882 -6.31 40.90 22.20
CA ILE A 882 -5.24 41.23 21.23
C ILE A 882 -5.74 42.22 20.17
N LYS A 883 -4.93 43.23 19.81
CA LYS A 883 -5.35 44.34 18.94
C LYS A 883 -5.54 43.94 17.46
N ASP A 884 -6.71 44.26 16.92
CA ASP A 884 -7.12 43.90 15.56
C ASP A 884 -6.47 44.77 14.47
N LYS A 885 -6.00 44.12 13.41
CA LYS A 885 -5.71 44.77 12.12
C LYS A 885 -7.02 44.94 11.36
N LYS A 886 -7.52 46.19 11.31
CA LYS A 886 -8.87 46.53 10.82
C LYS A 886 -9.13 46.10 9.38
N ASP A 887 -10.11 45.23 9.19
CA ASP A 887 -10.84 45.11 7.92
C ASP A 887 -12.36 44.96 8.14
N LYS A 888 -13.15 45.11 7.06
CA LYS A 888 -14.57 45.52 7.16
C LYS A 888 -15.58 44.37 7.31
N PRO A 889 -16.63 44.50 8.14
CA PRO A 889 -17.57 43.42 8.44
C PRO A 889 -18.53 43.09 7.27
N LYS A 890 -18.90 41.79 7.17
CA LYS A 890 -19.78 41.25 6.11
C LYS A 890 -21.27 41.28 6.50
N ARG A 891 -22.12 41.28 5.47
CA ARG A 891 -23.57 41.59 5.49
C ARG A 891 -24.51 40.50 6.07
N GLY A 892 -23.97 39.43 6.68
CA GLY A 892 -24.72 38.18 6.94
C GLY A 892 -25.72 38.23 8.09
N TRP A 893 -25.39 38.89 9.21
CA TRP A 893 -26.12 38.82 10.48
C TRP A 893 -27.62 39.19 10.37
N ILE A 894 -27.95 40.12 9.46
CA ILE A 894 -29.32 40.61 9.25
C ILE A 894 -30.28 39.48 8.80
N LEU A 895 -29.82 38.51 8.03
CA LEU A 895 -30.67 37.40 7.57
C LEU A 895 -31.01 36.43 8.71
N ILE A 896 -30.08 36.18 9.62
CA ILE A 896 -30.26 35.28 10.77
C ILE A 896 -31.30 35.87 11.74
N VAL A 897 -31.24 37.18 12.00
CA VAL A 897 -32.22 37.89 12.83
C VAL A 897 -33.63 37.83 12.22
N ILE A 898 -33.76 37.98 10.88
CA ILE A 898 -35.04 37.85 10.19
C ILE A 898 -35.60 36.42 10.30
N LEU A 899 -34.76 35.40 10.20
CA LEU A 899 -35.18 34.00 10.32
C LEU A 899 -35.71 33.67 11.72
N LEU A 900 -35.01 34.10 12.77
CA LEU A 900 -35.44 33.92 14.16
C LEU A 900 -36.79 34.59 14.47
N ILE A 901 -37.01 35.80 13.94
CA ILE A 901 -38.29 36.51 14.10
C ILE A 901 -39.44 35.73 13.44
N LEU A 902 -39.23 35.12 12.27
CA LEU A 902 -40.24 34.30 11.60
C LEU A 902 -40.59 33.03 12.39
N ILE A 903 -39.59 32.34 12.97
CA ILE A 903 -39.81 31.15 13.80
C ILE A 903 -40.66 31.49 15.03
N ILE A 904 -40.35 32.60 15.72
CA ILE A 904 -41.11 33.08 16.88
C ILE A 904 -42.56 33.38 16.50
N LEU A 905 -42.81 34.02 15.35
CA LEU A 905 -44.16 34.31 14.85
C LEU A 905 -44.97 33.04 14.53
N VAL A 906 -44.32 31.99 14.01
CA VAL A 906 -44.97 30.68 13.78
C VAL A 906 -45.37 30.02 15.10
N VAL A 907 -44.47 29.99 16.10
CA VAL A 907 -44.77 29.42 17.43
C VAL A 907 -45.93 30.17 18.10
N ILE A 908 -45.94 31.51 18.06
CA ILE A 908 -47.06 32.32 18.57
C ILE A 908 -48.36 32.01 17.80
N GLY A 909 -48.30 31.84 16.47
CA GLY A 909 -49.44 31.47 15.64
C GLY A 909 -50.03 30.10 15.98
N ILE A 910 -49.20 29.13 16.37
CA ILE A 910 -49.64 27.80 16.83
C ILE A 910 -50.26 27.88 18.23
N VAL A 911 -49.57 28.50 19.20
CA VAL A 911 -50.02 28.57 20.60
C VAL A 911 -51.30 29.41 20.77
N PHE A 912 -51.48 30.47 19.99
CA PHE A 912 -52.65 31.35 20.07
C PHE A 912 -53.70 31.11 18.98
N ARG A 913 -53.61 29.99 18.23
CA ARG A 913 -54.46 29.63 17.07
C ARG A 913 -55.96 29.93 17.25
N ASP A 914 -56.54 29.57 18.40
CA ASP A 914 -57.98 29.73 18.65
C ASP A 914 -58.38 31.13 19.17
N LYS A 915 -57.46 31.84 19.84
CA LYS A 915 -57.66 33.26 20.21
C LYS A 915 -57.50 34.19 19.00
N LEU A 916 -56.55 33.90 18.10
CA LEU A 916 -56.33 34.69 16.88
C LEU A 916 -57.52 34.61 15.93
N ARG A 917 -58.18 33.43 15.81
CA ARG A 917 -59.41 33.27 15.01
C ARG A 917 -60.53 34.22 15.42
N THR A 918 -60.73 34.48 16.71
CA THR A 918 -61.85 35.31 17.22
C THR A 918 -61.60 36.81 17.08
N GLU A 919 -60.35 37.28 17.15
CA GLU A 919 -60.02 38.70 16.90
C GLU A 919 -59.82 39.03 15.41
N TRP A 920 -59.32 38.11 14.60
CA TRP A 920 -59.10 38.36 13.16
C TRP A 920 -60.40 38.63 12.40
N ILE A 921 -61.50 38.00 12.82
CA ILE A 921 -62.86 38.30 12.31
C ILE A 921 -63.25 39.76 12.62
N LYS A 922 -63.03 40.24 13.86
CA LYS A 922 -63.33 41.62 14.26
C LYS A 922 -62.45 42.67 13.55
N LEU A 923 -61.24 42.28 13.14
CA LEU A 923 -60.32 43.15 12.41
C LEU A 923 -60.73 43.30 10.93
N LYS A 924 -61.26 42.24 10.33
CA LYS A 924 -61.67 42.19 8.91
C LYS A 924 -62.76 43.21 8.57
N ASP A 925 -63.75 43.38 9.46
CA ASP A 925 -64.90 44.25 9.24
C ASP A 925 -64.57 45.77 9.35
N LYS A 926 -63.36 46.14 9.78
CA LYS A 926 -62.95 47.55 9.95
C LYS A 926 -62.14 48.15 8.80
N MET A 927 -61.82 47.39 7.75
CA MET A 927 -61.00 47.88 6.61
C MET A 927 -61.78 48.15 5.30
N GLY A 928 -63.11 48.11 5.31
CA GLY A 928 -63.96 48.44 4.15
C GLY A 928 -64.18 49.95 3.93
N GLY A 929 -63.17 50.71 3.47
CA GLY A 929 -63.04 52.15 3.75
C GLY A 929 -62.99 53.21 2.61
N LYS A 930 -63.60 53.00 1.43
CA LYS A 930 -63.80 54.01 0.34
C LYS A 930 -62.56 54.49 -0.47
N LYS A 931 -62.85 55.12 -1.63
CA LYS A 931 -61.95 55.43 -2.77
C LYS A 931 -61.76 56.96 -2.94
N SER A 932 -60.67 57.44 -3.56
CA SER A 932 -60.77 58.17 -4.86
C SER A 932 -59.45 58.61 -5.55
N LYS A 933 -59.48 58.46 -6.88
CA LYS A 933 -58.69 59.00 -8.02
C LYS A 933 -57.81 60.27 -7.81
N LYS A 934 -56.66 60.30 -8.51
CA LYS A 934 -56.51 60.96 -9.85
C LYS A 934 -55.22 60.59 -10.63
N LYS A 935 -55.33 60.63 -11.97
CA LYS A 935 -54.28 60.66 -13.02
C LYS A 935 -54.08 62.12 -13.48
N PRO A 936 -52.97 62.55 -14.13
CA PRO A 936 -52.55 62.23 -15.54
C PRO A 936 -51.03 61.93 -15.70
N ASP A 937 -50.45 61.55 -16.87
CA ASP A 937 -51.03 61.19 -18.18
C ASP A 937 -50.20 60.11 -18.96
N MET A 938 -50.66 59.77 -20.18
CA MET A 938 -50.13 58.78 -21.16
C MET A 938 -49.13 59.38 -22.19
N PRO A 939 -48.53 58.66 -23.20
CA PRO A 939 -48.81 57.29 -23.70
C PRO A 939 -47.60 56.35 -24.01
N MET A 940 -47.92 55.11 -24.41
CA MET A 940 -47.07 54.13 -25.11
C MET A 940 -47.67 53.80 -26.50
N THR A 941 -46.86 53.33 -27.46
CA THR A 941 -47.09 52.52 -28.71
C THR A 941 -46.06 52.90 -29.79
N MET A 942 -45.65 52.11 -30.81
CA MET A 942 -45.99 50.74 -31.28
C MET A 942 -44.79 50.09 -32.05
N GLN A 943 -44.95 48.88 -32.60
CA GLN A 943 -44.06 48.17 -33.56
C GLN A 943 -44.20 48.75 -35.02
N PRO A 944 -43.58 48.27 -36.15
CA PRO A 944 -42.83 47.01 -36.40
C PRO A 944 -41.66 46.98 -37.46
N THR A 945 -40.92 45.87 -37.50
CA THR A 945 -40.24 45.17 -38.65
C THR A 945 -39.36 45.96 -39.68
N PRO A 946 -39.10 45.56 -40.97
CA PRO A 946 -37.73 45.14 -41.36
C PRO A 946 -37.11 45.70 -42.69
N GLN A 947 -35.88 45.24 -43.01
CA GLN A 947 -35.11 45.36 -44.29
C GLN A 947 -34.44 46.72 -44.63
N GLY A 948 -33.25 46.68 -45.27
CA GLY A 948 -32.60 47.86 -45.89
C GLY A 948 -31.08 47.75 -46.14
N ARG A 949 -30.67 47.37 -47.36
CA ARG A 949 -29.25 47.26 -47.83
C ARG A 949 -28.60 48.65 -48.10
N ILE A 950 -27.24 48.73 -48.15
CA ILE A 950 -26.40 49.25 -49.27
C ILE A 950 -24.91 49.51 -48.88
N LEU A 951 -23.97 49.29 -49.82
CA LEU A 951 -22.51 49.53 -49.81
C LEU A 951 -22.18 50.85 -50.60
N PRO A 952 -20.97 51.51 -50.62
CA PRO A 952 -19.62 50.87 -50.71
C PRO A 952 -18.31 51.63 -50.28
N ARG A 953 -17.20 50.88 -50.24
CA ARG A 953 -15.78 51.17 -50.67
C ARG A 953 -15.05 52.52 -50.43
N ARG A 954 -13.78 52.37 -49.98
CA ARG A 954 -12.48 52.97 -50.48
C ARG A 954 -11.82 54.14 -49.70
N ILE A 955 -10.55 53.98 -49.30
CA ILE A 955 -9.34 54.79 -49.71
C ILE A 955 -8.04 54.36 -48.95
N LEU A 956 -6.89 54.51 -49.62
CA LEU A 956 -5.46 54.33 -49.21
C LEU A 956 -4.61 55.25 -50.14
N PRO A 957 -3.29 55.53 -49.93
CA PRO A 957 -2.42 55.52 -48.74
C PRO A 957 -2.14 57.01 -48.34
N PRO A 958 -0.93 57.65 -48.20
CA PRO A 958 0.49 57.30 -47.87
C PRO A 958 0.93 57.85 -46.47
N GLY A 959 2.20 57.89 -46.02
CA GLY A 959 3.48 57.28 -46.46
C GLY A 959 4.74 58.19 -46.35
N GLN A 960 5.94 57.58 -46.43
CA GLN A 960 7.31 58.14 -46.52
C GLN A 960 8.10 58.62 -45.27
N GLN A 961 9.44 58.56 -45.42
CA GLN A 961 10.61 58.80 -44.53
C GLN A 961 11.19 60.24 -44.73
N PRO A 962 12.23 60.79 -44.01
CA PRO A 962 13.57 60.18 -43.79
C PRO A 962 14.50 60.68 -42.62
N SER A 963 15.77 60.23 -42.65
CA SER A 963 17.03 60.78 -42.05
C SER A 963 17.44 60.50 -40.58
N GLY A 964 18.75 60.26 -40.36
CA GLY A 964 19.47 60.10 -39.07
C GLY A 964 20.33 61.34 -38.67
N PRO A 965 21.45 61.24 -37.90
CA PRO A 965 22.61 60.38 -38.22
C PRO A 965 23.57 59.87 -37.08
N THR A 966 24.47 58.93 -37.41
CA THR A 966 25.80 58.62 -36.77
C THR A 966 25.87 58.14 -35.29
N GLN A 967 26.89 57.42 -34.81
CA GLN A 967 28.24 57.11 -35.33
C GLN A 967 28.77 55.70 -34.87
N GLN A 968 29.50 55.00 -35.75
CA GLN A 968 30.70 54.13 -35.57
C GLN A 968 30.90 53.31 -34.26
N THR A 969 31.37 52.04 -34.24
CA THR A 969 31.95 51.09 -35.24
C THR A 969 31.88 49.63 -34.66
N ARG A 970 32.36 48.50 -35.24
CA ARG A 970 33.26 48.17 -36.37
C ARG A 970 32.92 46.79 -37.01
N PHE A 971 33.86 46.26 -37.82
CA PHE A 971 33.93 44.95 -38.50
C PHE A 971 35.42 44.53 -38.57
N PRO A 972 35.87 43.38 -39.15
CA PRO A 972 35.20 42.30 -39.95
C PRO A 972 35.28 40.87 -39.30
N MET A 973 34.50 39.85 -39.71
CA MET A 973 34.59 38.94 -40.91
C MET A 973 35.94 38.19 -41.06
N ARG A 974 36.10 36.99 -41.65
CA ARG A 974 35.31 36.09 -42.55
C ARG A 974 35.96 34.65 -42.47
N THR A 975 35.52 33.48 -43.01
CA THR A 975 34.53 33.08 -44.05
C THR A 975 33.98 31.64 -43.83
N VAL A 976 32.85 31.36 -44.49
CA VAL A 976 32.14 30.10 -44.85
C VAL A 976 33.00 29.02 -45.58
N GLY A 977 32.65 27.70 -45.51
CA GLY A 977 32.79 26.85 -46.73
C GLY A 977 32.98 25.30 -46.76
N GLN A 978 32.36 24.46 -45.93
CA GLN A 978 32.08 23.00 -46.22
C GLN A 978 33.31 22.07 -46.59
N PRO A 979 33.15 20.82 -47.10
CA PRO A 979 33.07 19.61 -46.27
C PRO A 979 34.03 18.44 -46.68
N ILE A 980 33.76 17.22 -46.17
CA ILE A 980 34.22 15.85 -46.59
C ILE A 980 35.28 15.15 -45.71
N SER A 981 34.86 13.99 -45.15
CA SER A 981 35.54 12.72 -44.86
C SER A 981 37.03 12.64 -44.47
N GLY A 982 37.32 11.87 -43.40
CA GLY A 982 38.28 10.75 -43.52
C GLY A 982 39.40 10.61 -42.48
N GLN A 983 39.49 9.40 -41.90
CA GLN A 983 40.72 8.67 -41.50
C GLN A 983 41.62 9.20 -40.36
N SER A 984 41.70 8.40 -39.28
CA SER A 984 42.91 8.17 -38.45
C SER A 984 43.92 7.26 -39.21
N PRO A 985 45.15 6.95 -38.72
CA PRO A 985 45.82 7.35 -37.48
C PRO A 985 47.31 7.81 -37.65
N THR A 986 47.97 8.32 -36.58
CA THR A 986 49.34 7.91 -36.12
C THR A 986 49.82 8.68 -34.86
N GLN A 987 50.94 8.24 -34.27
CA GLN A 987 51.54 8.67 -32.98
C GLN A 987 52.75 9.66 -33.16
N PRO A 988 53.74 9.80 -32.24
CA PRO A 988 53.72 10.65 -31.04
C PRO A 988 54.90 11.64 -30.93
N ILE A 989 54.85 12.61 -30.01
CA ILE A 989 55.98 13.52 -29.65
C ILE A 989 55.91 13.95 -28.15
N PRO A 990 56.98 14.47 -27.49
CA PRO A 990 57.56 13.73 -26.34
C PRO A 990 57.84 14.53 -25.05
N VAL A 991 58.41 13.83 -24.06
CA VAL A 991 58.83 14.32 -22.73
C VAL A 991 60.13 15.16 -22.76
N PRO A 992 60.23 16.23 -21.95
CA PRO A 992 61.52 16.84 -21.55
C PRO A 992 61.85 16.70 -20.04
N LYS A 993 63.14 16.52 -19.74
CA LYS A 993 63.82 16.43 -18.42
C LYS A 993 65.34 16.68 -18.65
N PRO A 994 66.20 16.90 -17.64
CA PRO A 994 66.17 17.89 -16.55
C PRO A 994 67.53 18.68 -16.44
N ILE A 995 67.65 19.73 -15.61
CA ILE A 995 68.94 20.40 -15.30
C ILE A 995 69.06 20.78 -13.79
N LEU A 996 70.26 20.57 -13.21
CA LEU A 996 70.79 21.04 -11.90
C LEU A 996 72.07 21.90 -12.15
N PRO A 997 72.71 22.65 -11.20
CA PRO A 997 72.80 22.50 -9.72
C PRO A 997 72.56 23.84 -8.93
N GLY A 998 72.85 24.01 -7.61
CA GLY A 998 73.20 23.10 -6.51
C GLY A 998 74.31 23.58 -5.55
N GLN A 999 74.25 23.16 -4.27
CA GLN A 999 75.22 23.29 -3.14
C GLN A 999 75.63 24.68 -2.57
N THR A 1000 75.34 24.93 -1.27
CA THR A 1000 76.33 25.12 -0.16
C THR A 1000 75.66 25.31 1.24
N LYS A 1001 76.46 25.47 2.32
CA LYS A 1001 76.16 25.42 3.79
C LYS A 1001 76.92 26.59 4.50
N PRO A 1002 76.87 26.87 5.85
CA PRO A 1002 76.03 26.38 6.97
C PRO A 1002 75.55 27.44 8.04
N SER A 1003 74.86 26.97 9.10
CA SER A 1003 74.92 27.36 10.55
C SER A 1003 74.49 28.75 11.14
N THR A 1004 73.39 28.73 11.95
CA THR A 1004 73.15 29.29 13.34
C THR A 1004 73.75 30.65 13.83
N PRO A 1005 73.03 31.49 14.63
CA PRO A 1005 72.46 31.10 15.95
C PRO A 1005 71.13 31.79 16.45
N LYS A 1006 70.72 31.42 17.69
CA LYS A 1006 69.64 31.94 18.58
C LYS A 1006 70.16 33.11 19.48
N PRO A 1007 69.39 33.71 20.44
CA PRO A 1007 67.94 34.04 20.52
C PRO A 1007 67.63 35.46 21.10
N SER A 1008 66.36 35.92 21.11
CA SER A 1008 65.82 36.81 22.18
C SER A 1008 64.27 36.93 22.13
N THR A 1009 63.66 37.29 23.28
CA THR A 1009 62.20 37.46 23.53
C THR A 1009 61.91 38.89 24.00
N PRO A 1010 60.69 39.48 23.80
CA PRO A 1010 59.69 39.41 24.88
C PRO A 1010 58.17 39.53 24.52
N LYS A 1011 57.35 38.87 25.36
CA LYS A 1011 55.98 39.20 25.85
C LYS A 1011 54.75 39.39 24.92
N LYS A 1012 53.81 38.44 25.09
CA LYS A 1012 52.33 38.53 25.24
C LYS A 1012 51.68 39.94 25.18
N PRO A 1013 50.50 40.05 24.54
CA PRO A 1013 49.24 40.11 25.30
C PRO A 1013 48.30 38.93 25.01
N GLU A 1014 47.15 38.89 25.68
CA GLU A 1014 46.33 37.70 25.93
C GLU A 1014 44.84 37.97 25.72
N GLU A 1015 44.16 37.10 24.97
CA GLU A 1015 42.71 37.10 24.79
C GLU A 1015 42.19 35.65 24.85
N LYS A 1016 40.96 35.47 25.35
CA LYS A 1016 40.47 34.17 25.86
C LYS A 1016 39.55 33.48 24.85
N SER A 1017 39.77 32.18 24.61
CA SER A 1017 38.72 31.29 24.08
C SER A 1017 37.80 30.82 25.21
N LYS A 1018 36.53 30.56 24.88
CA LYS A 1018 35.65 29.68 25.67
C LYS A 1018 35.86 28.25 25.19
N GLY A 1019 35.96 27.28 26.10
CA GLY A 1019 36.14 25.87 25.74
C GLY A 1019 36.41 24.93 26.92
N GLY A 1020 35.94 25.25 28.13
CA GLY A 1020 36.18 24.42 29.33
C GLY A 1020 35.05 23.45 29.70
N GLU A 1021 33.88 23.56 29.06
CA GLU A 1021 32.65 22.91 29.51
C GLU A 1021 32.64 21.41 29.20
N LEU A 1022 33.14 21.00 28.02
CA LEU A 1022 33.30 19.60 27.64
C LEU A 1022 34.38 18.88 28.47
N ASP A 1023 35.51 19.55 28.75
CA ASP A 1023 36.56 19.03 29.62
C ASP A 1023 36.06 18.79 31.06
N GLU A 1024 35.16 19.64 31.56
CA GLU A 1024 34.58 19.47 32.90
C GLU A 1024 33.56 18.32 32.96
N VAL A 1025 32.81 18.07 31.88
CA VAL A 1025 31.94 16.88 31.76
C VAL A 1025 32.78 15.59 31.68
N LEU A 1026 33.79 15.55 30.80
CA LEU A 1026 34.70 14.41 30.68
C LEU A 1026 35.49 14.13 31.96
N LYS A 1027 35.78 15.17 32.76
CA LYS A 1027 36.37 15.01 34.09
C LYS A 1027 35.38 14.41 35.10
N LYS A 1028 34.12 14.86 35.13
CA LYS A 1028 33.09 14.33 36.03
C LYS A 1028 32.80 12.84 35.78
N LEU A 1029 32.74 12.42 34.52
CA LEU A 1029 32.58 11.00 34.15
C LEU A 1029 33.71 10.14 34.76
N ARG A 1030 34.98 10.57 34.64
CA ARG A 1030 36.14 9.91 35.26
C ARG A 1030 36.23 10.01 36.80
N GLU A 1031 35.35 10.79 37.42
CA GLU A 1031 35.21 10.89 38.88
C GLU A 1031 33.98 10.12 39.40
N MET A 1032 33.18 9.53 38.50
CA MET A 1032 32.10 8.56 38.83
C MET A 1032 32.49 7.10 38.49
N GLU A 1033 33.58 6.90 37.77
CA GLU A 1033 34.17 5.59 37.43
C GLU A 1033 35.19 5.09 38.50
N LYS A 1034 35.02 5.51 39.76
CA LYS A 1034 35.94 5.26 40.90
C LYS A 1034 35.25 5.20 42.25
#